data_AF-A0A964NHW8-F1
#
_entry.id   AF-A0A964NHW8-F1
#
_cell.length_a   1.000
_cell.length_b   1.000
_cell.length_c   1.000
_cell.angle_alpha   90.00
_cell.angle_beta   90.00
_cell.angle_gamma   90.00
#
_symmetry.space_group_name_H-M   'P 1'
#
loop_
_entity.id
_entity.type
_entity.pdbx_description
1 polymer ?
#
loop_
_entity_poly.entity_id
_entity_poly.type
_entity_poly.pdbx_seq_one_letter_code
_entity_poly.pdbx_strand_id
1 'polypeptide(L)'
;MKLAILLVLAMLPACKGSEPKPDPKSRVAVASAAKAPLEVVEVVKPLDSAPRRPFIEDEPRRLEPVLGRSKVSPPASLTVARLTAETAQGALYAVTDLDAVDPTLVAFGVQGMGADRLDCRVGGKRPAFAVLFTENFSGPPKLALRFAGETPVAAGLSVTCDRAAVVPVREPTDQGATLILKLPAIAGEAGKTLLPKVHAAIADHLDARASPSFGGQRGGRDAVLSFAAHRLRAVGTDGSDDLQQGRVGRSDLADLMALYTGLTSVEEALQTDRALRLRAVSAASTGAVSLASLKGVSLPAHPWAQMLSELPGKAKPIVEPLAYAVPADILYLHFVDLRSLSALARDVEEWLTPFVHAVEGAPGAYDVSTRYEQQLIVQRTGLSETFGHLAAKGVALVAGDPLLREGTDVSLLFENPNLALIEPTLEGFVAQARKRRPDLAVSTTSVAGVEVRITSTADGELSQHRAIVGGRLILSNSAAAMARFIQVAAGELPSLASQGDFQYFRAVYPHGPHAAAAAGGEDGFVFMSDAFVGKVTGAAFKIMLARRTAARADLRALGSTALTHGLFEGGLPSDRTALSHSPFASALDLKHDDGRELSYDAQTGPRSAFGTLAHMVPVTDLLAAWKDRTVTRAESEAYEEFQTGYQQYWRAFIDPIGVRIKRRDGGWALDARMLPLIERTEYDELLEITGSQTIAAPAPDDGLLWQLAVARDSKMRRKIDQTGRAFGGRAELGLQWLGDWVRVGLLDRNAVWDANMALNKVRSIEFPERPNRDSILGRLPVFAEAHVADGLALAATLTAVRIFVEQAAAGMVEWGSDEPHAGIPIVQVTQGRAASAGPASPFTLRYAIANGVLILGLSRAALVSRIDAAISQARPETAAAADTTQVSLSYARRTADAPLARIFAGLLEELSAPAHFLARSTYEDLSRGFAEAPDFETAAGRRRALAFLGFVPQSPFGGSFSVDGQGRTVHDVVGTEVEVRVDQSPITRTELWAFLSALSTAHATLAFEGEGNHRGLHTTFTFTR
;
A
#
# COMPACT_ATOMS: atom_id res chain seq x y z
N MET A 1 14.73 10.85 -3.35
CA MET A 1 15.84 11.54 -2.62
C MET A 1 16.25 10.83 -1.33
N LYS A 2 15.35 10.63 -0.35
CA LYS A 2 15.65 10.03 0.98
C LYS A 2 16.58 8.80 0.93
N LEU A 3 16.28 7.77 0.12
CA LEU A 3 17.07 6.53 0.09
C LEU A 3 18.54 6.74 -0.32
N ALA A 4 18.81 7.57 -1.33
CA ALA A 4 20.18 7.89 -1.74
C ALA A 4 20.90 8.74 -0.68
N ILE A 5 20.19 9.66 -0.03
CA ILE A 5 20.72 10.43 1.10
C ILE A 5 20.94 9.53 2.33
N LEU A 6 20.11 8.50 2.58
CA LEU A 6 20.35 7.51 3.63
C LEU A 6 21.59 6.65 3.33
N LEU A 7 21.76 6.21 2.08
CA LEU A 7 22.97 5.50 1.65
C LEU A 7 24.22 6.35 1.87
N VAL A 8 24.20 7.64 1.51
CA VAL A 8 25.35 8.55 1.69
C VAL A 8 25.57 8.92 3.17
N LEU A 9 24.51 9.27 3.92
CA LEU A 9 24.64 9.68 5.33
C LEU A 9 24.97 8.50 6.26
N ALA A 10 24.47 7.29 5.99
CA ALA A 10 24.84 6.10 6.75
C ALA A 10 26.28 5.59 6.46
N MET A 11 26.93 6.15 5.44
CA MET A 11 28.34 5.88 5.09
C MET A 11 29.30 6.98 5.57
N LEU A 12 28.80 8.11 6.10
CA LEU A 12 29.63 9.10 6.76
C LEU A 12 29.89 8.68 8.22
N PRO A 13 31.16 8.62 8.68
CA PRO A 13 31.45 8.32 10.08
C PRO A 13 30.93 9.46 10.96
N ALA A 14 30.02 9.16 11.88
CA ALA A 14 29.51 10.13 12.83
C ALA A 14 30.64 10.59 13.77
N CYS A 15 31.13 11.81 13.59
CA CYS A 15 32.03 12.49 14.53
C CYS A 15 31.32 12.74 15.86
N LYS A 16 31.28 11.71 16.72
CA LYS A 16 30.78 11.82 18.09
C LYS A 16 31.70 12.71 18.93
N GLY A 17 31.42 14.01 18.92
CA GLY A 17 31.81 14.88 20.02
C GLY A 17 31.24 14.31 21.33
N SER A 18 32.07 14.27 22.38
CA SER A 18 31.70 13.66 23.65
C SER A 18 30.89 14.61 24.52
N GLU A 19 29.57 14.42 24.58
CA GLU A 19 28.75 15.00 25.65
C GLU A 19 28.90 14.19 26.95
N PRO A 20 28.90 14.84 28.13
CA PRO A 20 29.14 14.19 29.41
C PRO A 20 27.92 13.40 29.91
N LYS A 21 28.16 12.27 30.59
CA LYS A 21 27.09 11.50 31.26
C LYS A 21 26.51 12.27 32.45
N PRO A 22 25.16 12.29 32.64
CA PRO A 22 24.56 12.72 33.90
C PRO A 22 24.75 11.66 35.01
N ASP A 23 24.86 12.11 36.26
CA ASP A 23 25.08 11.29 37.47
C ASP A 23 23.76 10.74 38.03
N PRO A 24 23.59 9.41 38.23
CA PRO A 24 22.31 8.81 38.64
C PRO A 24 21.98 8.94 40.14
N LYS A 25 21.96 10.18 40.70
CA LYS A 25 21.64 10.43 42.13
C LYS A 25 20.78 11.68 42.43
N SER A 26 19.51 11.68 42.00
CA SER A 26 18.45 12.48 42.66
C SER A 26 17.08 11.81 42.56
N ARG A 27 16.32 11.80 43.67
CA ARG A 27 14.99 11.18 43.82
C ARG A 27 13.86 12.22 43.82
N VAL A 28 12.61 11.72 43.87
CA VAL A 28 11.37 12.36 44.39
C VAL A 28 10.43 13.07 43.39
N ALA A 29 9.54 12.28 42.79
CA ALA A 29 8.07 12.33 42.93
C ALA A 29 7.26 13.67 43.08
N VAL A 30 6.29 13.82 42.15
CA VAL A 30 4.83 13.97 42.37
C VAL A 30 4.22 15.31 42.91
N ALA A 31 3.50 15.99 41.99
CA ALA A 31 2.19 16.68 42.13
C ALA A 31 2.01 18.08 42.78
N SER A 32 0.81 18.63 42.50
CA SER A 32 0.02 19.64 43.26
C SER A 32 0.03 21.13 42.86
N ALA A 33 -0.69 21.43 41.79
CA ALA A 33 -1.84 22.36 41.74
C ALA A 33 -1.81 23.82 42.32
N ALA A 34 -2.27 24.74 41.44
CA ALA A 34 -3.22 25.85 41.68
C ALA A 34 -2.74 27.29 42.02
N LYS A 35 -3.61 28.23 41.60
CA LYS A 35 -3.72 29.68 41.87
C LYS A 35 -2.89 30.67 41.02
N ALA A 36 -3.63 31.47 40.26
CA ALA A 36 -3.31 32.82 39.76
C ALA A 36 -3.64 33.88 40.86
N PRO A 37 -3.57 35.22 40.66
CA PRO A 37 -3.22 35.99 39.44
C PRO A 37 -2.23 37.16 39.68
N LEU A 38 -1.93 37.93 38.62
CA LEU A 38 -1.62 39.37 38.69
C LEU A 38 -1.74 40.04 37.30
N GLU A 39 -1.89 41.37 37.26
CA GLU A 39 -2.41 42.13 36.10
C GLU A 39 -1.44 43.14 35.47
N VAL A 40 -1.65 43.38 34.16
CA VAL A 40 -1.55 44.65 33.40
C VAL A 40 -0.35 45.58 33.59
N VAL A 41 0.42 45.76 32.50
CA VAL A 41 0.83 47.08 31.97
C VAL A 41 0.78 47.04 30.42
N GLU A 42 0.39 48.15 29.79
CA GLU A 42 0.38 48.37 28.32
C GLU A 42 1.32 49.56 27.96
N VAL A 43 1.68 49.89 26.71
CA VAL A 43 1.13 49.66 25.35
C VAL A 43 2.31 49.37 24.37
N VAL A 44 2.05 48.83 23.16
CA VAL A 44 2.59 49.28 21.83
C VAL A 44 2.63 48.15 20.78
N LYS A 45 2.16 48.48 19.57
CA LYS A 45 2.23 47.76 18.28
C LYS A 45 2.61 48.78 17.18
N PRO A 46 2.97 48.38 15.94
CA PRO A 46 3.39 47.06 15.44
C PRO A 46 4.73 47.09 14.64
N LEU A 47 5.24 45.93 14.22
CA LEU A 47 5.52 45.64 12.79
C LEU A 47 5.83 44.15 12.55
N ASP A 48 5.91 43.73 11.28
CA ASP A 48 5.99 42.34 10.85
C ASP A 48 7.38 41.69 10.98
N SER A 49 7.40 40.44 11.47
CA SER A 49 8.23 39.37 10.90
C SER A 49 7.70 38.00 11.33
N ALA A 50 7.71 37.01 10.42
CA ALA A 50 7.11 35.70 10.65
C ALA A 50 8.09 34.70 11.30
N PRO A 51 7.69 33.96 12.35
CA PRO A 51 8.41 32.77 12.78
C PRO A 51 8.21 31.63 11.76
N ARG A 52 9.27 30.85 11.51
CA ARG A 52 9.24 29.67 10.64
C ARG A 52 9.12 28.38 11.46
N ARG A 53 8.39 27.39 10.93
CA ARG A 53 8.34 25.97 11.37
C ARG A 53 7.64 25.72 12.72
N PRO A 54 7.22 24.48 13.06
CA PRO A 54 7.46 23.19 12.37
C PRO A 54 6.34 22.72 11.44
N PHE A 55 6.50 21.50 10.93
CA PHE A 55 5.42 20.70 10.32
C PHE A 55 4.26 20.56 11.31
N ILE A 56 3.03 20.55 10.80
CA ILE A 56 1.93 19.88 11.50
C ILE A 56 2.03 18.40 11.12
N GLU A 57 2.69 17.63 11.98
CA GLU A 57 2.30 16.23 12.13
C GLU A 57 0.89 16.26 12.71
N ASP A 58 -0.09 15.89 11.88
CA ASP A 58 -1.48 15.80 12.31
C ASP A 58 -1.60 14.56 13.20
N GLU A 59 -1.33 14.72 14.51
CA GLU A 59 -1.62 13.69 15.51
C GLU A 59 -3.05 13.18 15.26
N PRO A 60 -3.30 11.85 15.27
CA PRO A 60 -4.63 11.31 15.08
C PRO A 60 -5.52 11.67 16.28
N ARG A 61 -6.10 12.88 16.23
CA ARG A 61 -7.03 13.39 17.23
C ARG A 61 -8.20 12.43 17.32
N ARG A 62 -8.33 11.79 18.49
CA ARG A 62 -9.34 10.78 18.77
C ARG A 62 -10.72 11.31 18.43
N LEU A 63 -11.44 10.59 17.58
CA LEU A 63 -12.85 10.78 17.30
C LEU A 63 -13.52 9.42 17.46
N GLU A 64 -14.47 9.36 18.39
CA GLU A 64 -15.22 8.17 18.76
C GLU A 64 -16.07 7.68 17.58
N PRO A 65 -15.86 6.46 17.05
CA PRO A 65 -16.89 5.78 16.27
C PRO A 65 -17.99 5.36 17.25
N VAL A 66 -19.20 5.93 17.15
CA VAL A 66 -20.28 5.57 18.09
C VAL A 66 -20.86 4.20 17.77
N LEU A 67 -20.15 3.16 18.17
CA LEU A 67 -20.77 1.94 18.66
C LEU A 67 -21.70 2.35 19.81
N GLY A 68 -22.96 2.63 19.47
CA GLY A 68 -23.97 3.05 20.43
C GLY A 68 -24.04 2.07 21.59
N ARG A 69 -24.26 2.57 22.82
CA ARG A 69 -24.17 1.79 24.08
C ARG A 69 -25.28 0.72 24.21
N SER A 70 -25.23 -0.31 23.38
CA SER A 70 -26.01 -1.53 23.47
C SER A 70 -25.30 -2.50 24.42
N LYS A 71 -25.95 -2.87 25.53
CA LYS A 71 -25.43 -3.94 26.39
C LYS A 71 -25.50 -5.28 25.65
N VAL A 72 -24.35 -5.86 25.34
CA VAL A 72 -24.27 -7.25 24.86
C VAL A 72 -24.54 -8.15 26.07
N SER A 73 -25.53 -9.04 25.96
CA SER A 73 -25.84 -10.00 27.02
C SER A 73 -24.72 -11.03 27.16
N PRO A 74 -24.14 -11.24 28.36
CA PRO A 74 -23.11 -12.26 28.54
C PRO A 74 -23.71 -13.66 28.31
N PRO A 75 -23.01 -14.56 27.60
CA PRO A 75 -23.53 -15.90 27.30
C PRO A 75 -23.69 -16.78 28.53
N ALA A 76 -24.63 -17.74 28.46
CA ALA A 76 -24.84 -18.76 29.49
C ALA A 76 -23.68 -19.78 29.60
N SER A 77 -22.84 -19.87 28.58
CA SER A 77 -21.52 -20.50 28.61
C SER A 77 -20.67 -19.92 27.49
N LEU A 78 -19.38 -19.70 27.74
CA LEU A 78 -18.42 -19.32 26.70
C LEU A 78 -17.42 -20.45 26.53
N THR A 79 -17.17 -20.84 25.30
CA THR A 79 -16.00 -21.66 24.95
C THR A 79 -14.77 -20.77 25.02
N VAL A 80 -13.98 -20.88 26.10
CA VAL A 80 -12.89 -19.94 26.42
C VAL A 80 -11.60 -20.26 25.65
N ALA A 81 -11.34 -21.54 25.38
CA ALA A 81 -10.23 -21.97 24.53
C ALA A 81 -10.51 -23.35 23.92
N ARG A 82 -10.01 -23.56 22.71
CA ARG A 82 -9.90 -24.86 22.03
C ARG A 82 -8.42 -25.18 21.88
N LEU A 83 -7.87 -25.95 22.81
CA LEU A 83 -6.43 -26.27 22.87
C LEU A 83 -6.19 -27.70 22.37
N THR A 84 -5.49 -27.85 21.26
CA THR A 84 -4.95 -29.16 20.85
C THR A 84 -3.77 -29.52 21.74
N ALA A 85 -3.85 -30.65 22.44
CA ALA A 85 -2.76 -31.17 23.27
C ALA A 85 -2.13 -32.40 22.61
N GLU A 86 -0.80 -32.39 22.47
CA GLU A 86 -0.05 -33.54 21.99
C GLU A 86 0.17 -34.60 23.07
N THR A 87 0.14 -35.86 22.66
CA THR A 87 0.65 -37.00 23.44
C THR A 87 1.93 -37.55 22.80
N ALA A 88 2.92 -36.69 22.61
CA ALA A 88 4.28 -37.12 22.26
C ALA A 88 4.90 -37.87 23.46
N GLN A 89 5.29 -39.13 23.26
CA GLN A 89 5.88 -39.94 24.33
C GLN A 89 7.29 -39.46 24.66
N GLY A 90 7.45 -38.75 25.78
CA GLY A 90 8.73 -38.70 26.51
C GLY A 90 9.78 -37.71 26.00
N ALA A 91 9.40 -36.47 25.65
CA ALA A 91 10.37 -35.38 25.54
C ALA A 91 9.82 -34.06 26.09
N LEU A 92 10.52 -33.49 27.07
CA LEU A 92 10.25 -32.15 27.62
C LEU A 92 11.30 -31.21 27.03
N TYR A 93 11.10 -30.77 25.79
CA TYR A 93 12.02 -29.83 25.13
C TYR A 93 11.86 -28.43 25.70
N ALA A 94 12.95 -27.90 26.25
CA ALA A 94 13.02 -26.55 26.78
C ALA A 94 13.15 -25.52 25.64
N VAL A 95 12.50 -24.37 25.79
CA VAL A 95 12.67 -23.23 24.90
C VAL A 95 14.07 -22.64 25.13
N THR A 96 14.98 -22.94 24.20
CA THR A 96 16.38 -22.47 24.21
C THR A 96 16.56 -21.30 23.25
N ASP A 97 16.14 -20.11 23.68
CA ASP A 97 17.03 -18.95 23.70
C ASP A 97 16.48 -17.89 24.65
N LEU A 98 17.25 -17.55 25.68
CA LEU A 98 16.96 -16.43 26.60
C LEU A 98 18.23 -16.05 27.38
N ASP A 99 19.33 -15.84 26.65
CA ASP A 99 20.67 -15.57 27.19
C ASP A 99 20.83 -14.16 27.82
N ALA A 100 19.98 -13.85 28.80
CA ALA A 100 20.11 -12.71 29.72
C ALA A 100 19.21 -12.85 30.98
N VAL A 101 19.73 -13.51 32.04
CA VAL A 101 19.69 -13.08 33.46
C VAL A 101 20.05 -14.24 34.41
N ASP A 102 21.13 -14.04 35.17
CA ASP A 102 21.50 -14.60 36.49
C ASP A 102 20.99 -16.01 36.90
N PRO A 103 21.85 -17.04 36.98
CA PRO A 103 21.48 -18.39 37.45
C PRO A 103 21.36 -18.53 38.98
N THR A 104 21.37 -17.43 39.76
CA THR A 104 21.48 -17.44 41.23
C THR A 104 20.29 -16.81 41.99
N LEU A 105 19.05 -17.03 41.53
CA LEU A 105 17.84 -16.72 42.31
C LEU A 105 17.32 -17.93 43.10
N VAL A 106 17.97 -18.18 44.24
CA VAL A 106 17.61 -19.18 45.25
C VAL A 106 16.24 -18.88 45.86
N ALA A 107 15.45 -19.93 46.13
CA ALA A 107 14.15 -19.81 46.79
C ALA A 107 14.28 -19.25 48.21
N PHE A 108 13.64 -18.10 48.47
CA PHE A 108 13.30 -17.66 49.82
C PHE A 108 11.89 -18.14 50.19
N GLY A 109 11.75 -18.65 51.42
CA GLY A 109 10.46 -18.97 52.01
C GLY A 109 10.29 -18.30 53.37
N VAL A 110 9.21 -18.71 54.06
CA VAL A 110 8.89 -18.48 55.48
C VAL A 110 8.12 -17.19 55.84
N GLN A 111 6.83 -17.42 56.15
CA GLN A 111 5.95 -16.74 57.12
C GLN A 111 5.58 -15.25 56.95
N GLY A 112 4.26 -15.00 56.90
CA GLY A 112 3.61 -13.70 57.05
C GLY A 112 2.08 -13.87 57.03
N MET A 113 1.44 -13.70 58.19
CA MET A 113 0.03 -14.01 58.51
C MET A 113 -1.02 -13.56 57.47
N GLY A 114 -2.14 -14.31 57.35
CA GLY A 114 -3.35 -13.87 56.63
C GLY A 114 -4.04 -14.96 55.81
N ALA A 115 -4.64 -15.95 56.48
CA ALA A 115 -5.35 -17.03 55.79
C ALA A 115 -6.88 -16.82 55.83
N ASP A 116 -7.45 -16.44 54.70
CA ASP A 116 -8.88 -16.60 54.39
C ASP A 116 -9.01 -17.14 52.96
N ARG A 117 -9.53 -18.36 52.81
CA ARG A 117 -9.52 -19.10 51.54
C ARG A 117 -10.73 -20.03 51.42
N LEU A 118 -11.72 -19.65 50.61
CA LEU A 118 -12.94 -20.44 50.39
C LEU A 118 -12.63 -21.81 49.74
N ASP A 119 -13.13 -22.89 50.34
CA ASP A 119 -13.06 -24.28 49.83
C ASP A 119 -14.39 -24.66 49.13
N CYS A 120 -14.51 -24.39 47.83
CA CYS A 120 -15.68 -24.76 47.03
C CYS A 120 -15.65 -26.25 46.66
N ARG A 121 -16.69 -27.00 47.04
CA ARG A 121 -16.82 -28.44 46.75
C ARG A 121 -18.04 -28.75 45.87
N VAL A 122 -17.85 -29.74 44.98
CA VAL A 122 -18.91 -30.30 44.13
C VAL A 122 -19.02 -31.80 44.41
N GLY A 123 -20.19 -32.28 44.84
CA GLY A 123 -20.53 -33.72 44.82
C GLY A 123 -19.58 -34.68 45.55
N GLY A 124 -18.83 -34.23 46.56
CA GLY A 124 -17.94 -35.09 47.36
C GLY A 124 -16.59 -35.45 46.73
N LYS A 125 -16.20 -34.85 45.61
CA LYS A 125 -14.84 -34.95 45.04
C LYS A 125 -14.21 -33.57 44.82
N ARG A 126 -12.87 -33.51 44.75
CA ARG A 126 -12.16 -32.28 44.36
C ARG A 126 -12.44 -31.95 42.87
N PRO A 127 -12.57 -30.68 42.48
CA PRO A 127 -12.51 -30.30 41.07
C PRO A 127 -11.12 -30.63 40.49
N ALA A 128 -11.08 -30.99 39.21
CA ALA A 128 -9.85 -31.49 38.57
C ALA A 128 -8.88 -30.40 38.11
N PHE A 129 -9.20 -29.12 38.29
CA PHE A 129 -8.42 -27.99 37.81
C PHE A 129 -8.62 -26.74 38.68
N ALA A 130 -7.57 -25.94 38.77
CA ALA A 130 -7.61 -24.55 39.19
C ALA A 130 -6.81 -23.71 38.18
N VAL A 131 -7.40 -22.62 37.69
CA VAL A 131 -6.72 -21.65 36.84
C VAL A 131 -6.03 -20.63 37.74
N LEU A 132 -4.72 -20.47 37.57
CA LEU A 132 -3.95 -19.43 38.25
C LEU A 132 -3.50 -18.37 37.23
N PHE A 133 -3.90 -17.13 37.49
CA PHE A 133 -3.39 -15.94 36.80
C PHE A 133 -2.16 -15.43 37.55
N THR A 134 -1.08 -15.16 36.82
CA THR A 134 0.12 -14.51 37.38
C THR A 134 0.37 -13.22 36.63
N GLU A 135 0.02 -12.09 37.24
CA GLU A 135 0.44 -10.76 36.77
C GLU A 135 1.96 -10.65 36.97
N ASN A 136 2.70 -10.50 35.89
CA ASN A 136 4.15 -10.29 35.93
C ASN A 136 4.50 -9.16 34.95
N PHE A 137 5.01 -8.04 35.46
CA PHE A 137 5.01 -6.72 34.80
C PHE A 137 5.97 -6.55 33.60
N SER A 138 6.45 -7.64 32.98
CA SER A 138 7.48 -7.59 31.95
C SER A 138 7.45 -8.75 30.92
N GLY A 139 6.30 -9.40 30.72
CA GLY A 139 6.18 -10.49 29.74
C GLY A 139 4.74 -10.85 29.39
N PRO A 140 4.51 -11.69 28.36
CA PRO A 140 3.17 -12.10 27.97
C PRO A 140 2.49 -12.93 29.09
N PRO A 141 1.17 -12.78 29.30
CA PRO A 141 0.45 -13.46 30.38
C PRO A 141 0.48 -14.98 30.18
N LYS A 142 0.92 -15.71 31.21
CA LYS A 142 1.01 -17.17 31.19
C LYS A 142 -0.20 -17.80 31.88
N LEU A 143 -0.98 -18.58 31.12
CA LEU A 143 -2.05 -19.42 31.65
C LEU A 143 -1.44 -20.72 32.22
N ALA A 144 -1.64 -20.98 33.52
CA ALA A 144 -1.14 -22.18 34.17
C ALA A 144 -2.29 -23.03 34.75
N LEU A 145 -2.32 -24.31 34.37
CA LEU A 145 -3.21 -25.33 34.93
C LEU A 145 -2.41 -26.24 35.86
N ARG A 146 -2.95 -26.55 37.05
CA ARG A 146 -2.27 -27.39 38.06
C ARG A 146 -3.22 -28.43 38.68
N PHE A 147 -2.79 -29.68 38.69
CA PHE A 147 -3.45 -30.81 39.36
C PHE A 147 -2.92 -31.00 40.80
N ALA A 148 -3.75 -31.49 41.74
CA ALA A 148 -3.33 -31.70 43.14
C ALA A 148 -4.16 -32.72 43.96
N GLY A 149 -3.57 -33.88 44.26
CA GLY A 149 -3.82 -34.64 45.50
C GLY A 149 -2.90 -34.13 46.63
N GLU A 150 -3.15 -34.35 47.92
CA GLU A 150 -4.26 -35.04 48.61
C GLU A 150 -4.76 -34.21 49.82
N THR A 151 -5.60 -34.79 50.69
CA THR A 151 -6.36 -34.18 51.81
C THR A 151 -5.52 -33.83 53.07
N PRO A 152 -5.97 -32.97 54.03
CA PRO A 152 -7.36 -32.67 54.46
C PRO A 152 -8.14 -31.48 53.81
N VAL A 153 -8.75 -30.61 54.63
CA VAL A 153 -10.24 -30.46 54.71
C VAL A 153 -10.72 -29.20 55.48
N ALA A 154 -12.01 -28.84 55.27
CA ALA A 154 -12.90 -27.89 55.97
C ALA A 154 -12.82 -26.39 55.59
N ALA A 155 -13.93 -25.67 55.33
CA ALA A 155 -15.31 -26.11 55.03
C ALA A 155 -16.14 -24.97 54.38
N GLY A 156 -17.17 -25.31 53.58
CA GLY A 156 -18.39 -24.49 53.52
C GLY A 156 -18.70 -23.63 52.28
N LEU A 157 -18.74 -24.18 51.06
CA LEU A 157 -19.61 -23.65 49.99
C LEU A 157 -20.11 -24.76 49.04
N SER A 158 -21.37 -24.68 48.62
CA SER A 158 -22.02 -25.64 47.72
C SER A 158 -22.19 -25.07 46.32
N VAL A 159 -21.55 -25.68 45.32
CA VAL A 159 -21.76 -25.36 43.89
C VAL A 159 -22.38 -26.57 43.19
N THR A 160 -23.56 -26.39 42.60
CA THR A 160 -24.21 -27.39 41.75
C THR A 160 -23.71 -27.27 40.30
N CYS A 161 -22.55 -27.86 40.02
CA CYS A 161 -22.15 -28.12 38.63
C CYS A 161 -22.91 -29.35 38.12
N ASP A 162 -23.64 -29.20 37.03
CA ASP A 162 -24.18 -30.37 36.29
C ASP A 162 -23.04 -31.13 35.60
N ARG A 163 -23.18 -32.45 35.46
CA ARG A 163 -22.15 -33.34 34.90
C ARG A 163 -21.90 -33.15 33.41
N ALA A 164 -22.76 -32.43 32.70
CA ALA A 164 -22.64 -32.14 31.28
C ALA A 164 -21.51 -31.13 30.92
N ALA A 165 -20.89 -30.46 31.91
CA ALA A 165 -19.99 -29.33 31.66
C ALA A 165 -18.63 -29.66 31.01
N VAL A 166 -18.24 -30.94 30.90
CA VAL A 166 -17.04 -31.38 30.16
C VAL A 166 -17.42 -32.58 29.30
N VAL A 167 -17.61 -32.35 27.99
CA VAL A 167 -17.83 -33.40 27.00
C VAL A 167 -16.53 -33.65 26.24
N PRO A 168 -15.84 -34.80 26.43
CA PRO A 168 -14.76 -35.20 25.55
C PRO A 168 -15.34 -35.55 24.17
N VAL A 169 -14.98 -34.77 23.15
CA VAL A 169 -15.43 -35.02 21.78
C VAL A 169 -14.54 -36.08 21.15
N ARG A 170 -15.02 -37.34 21.22
CA ARG A 170 -14.35 -38.62 20.88
C ARG A 170 -13.32 -39.11 21.90
N GLU A 171 -13.11 -40.43 21.87
CA GLU A 171 -12.02 -41.12 22.55
C GLU A 171 -10.66 -40.79 21.89
N PRO A 172 -9.55 -40.79 22.64
CA PRO A 172 -8.23 -40.50 22.09
C PRO A 172 -7.76 -41.65 21.19
N THR A 173 -7.81 -41.40 19.89
CA THR A 173 -6.91 -42.04 18.91
C THR A 173 -5.59 -41.25 18.84
N ASP A 174 -4.57 -41.77 18.18
CA ASP A 174 -3.21 -41.19 18.14
C ASP A 174 -3.08 -39.85 17.36
N GLN A 175 -4.18 -39.09 17.23
CA GLN A 175 -4.28 -37.81 16.55
C GLN A 175 -4.92 -36.75 17.46
N GLY A 176 -4.08 -35.98 18.15
CA GLY A 176 -4.38 -34.66 18.74
C GLY A 176 -5.65 -34.52 19.59
N ALA A 177 -5.53 -34.66 20.92
CA ALA A 177 -6.66 -34.43 21.83
C ALA A 177 -7.09 -32.95 21.84
N THR A 178 -8.29 -32.65 21.35
CA THR A 178 -8.87 -31.30 21.37
C THR A 178 -9.53 -31.01 22.72
N LEU A 179 -8.90 -30.18 23.55
CA LEU A 179 -9.38 -29.78 24.86
C LEU A 179 -10.24 -28.51 24.74
N ILE A 180 -11.57 -28.68 24.85
CA ILE A 180 -12.55 -27.58 24.78
C ILE A 180 -12.85 -27.10 26.21
N LEU A 181 -12.32 -25.94 26.59
CA LEU A 181 -12.58 -25.33 27.90
C LEU A 181 -13.86 -24.48 27.84
N LYS A 182 -15.03 -25.12 28.03
CA LYS A 182 -16.28 -24.39 28.28
C LYS A 182 -16.35 -23.97 29.75
N LEU A 183 -16.37 -22.66 30.02
CA LEU A 183 -16.71 -22.19 31.36
C LEU A 183 -18.24 -22.18 31.51
N PRO A 184 -18.81 -22.86 32.52
CA PRO A 184 -20.23 -22.70 32.85
C PRO A 184 -20.48 -21.28 33.38
N ALA A 185 -21.71 -20.77 33.24
CA ALA A 185 -22.10 -19.51 33.87
C ALA A 185 -21.80 -19.52 35.37
N ILE A 186 -20.84 -18.69 35.79
CA ILE A 186 -20.50 -18.49 37.20
C ILE A 186 -21.61 -17.62 37.80
N ALA A 187 -22.64 -18.25 38.37
CA ALA A 187 -23.73 -17.54 39.01
C ALA A 187 -23.26 -16.83 40.29
N GLY A 188 -23.82 -15.64 40.57
CA GLY A 188 -23.49 -14.83 41.75
C GLY A 188 -22.38 -13.79 41.52
N GLU A 189 -21.94 -13.14 42.61
CA GLU A 189 -21.01 -11.99 42.53
C GLU A 189 -19.59 -12.37 42.10
N ALA A 190 -19.17 -13.61 42.36
CA ALA A 190 -17.91 -14.16 41.85
C ALA A 190 -17.86 -14.18 40.31
N GLY A 191 -19.00 -14.41 39.63
CA GLY A 191 -19.06 -14.35 38.17
C GLY A 191 -18.94 -12.94 37.63
N LYS A 192 -19.63 -11.98 38.27
CA LYS A 192 -19.55 -10.55 37.94
C LYS A 192 -18.13 -9.98 38.05
N THR A 193 -17.24 -10.63 38.81
CA THR A 193 -15.86 -10.17 39.06
C THR A 193 -14.80 -10.99 38.35
N LEU A 194 -15.03 -12.30 38.11
CA LEU A 194 -14.07 -13.16 37.41
C LEU A 194 -14.26 -13.17 35.88
N LEU A 195 -15.49 -13.17 35.38
CA LEU A 195 -15.76 -13.26 33.94
C LEU A 195 -15.17 -12.08 33.14
N PRO A 196 -15.27 -10.81 33.60
CA PRO A 196 -14.56 -9.68 32.97
C PRO A 196 -13.06 -9.88 32.84
N LYS A 197 -12.40 -10.45 33.87
CA LYS A 197 -10.96 -10.70 33.88
C LYS A 197 -10.56 -11.81 32.90
N VAL A 198 -11.39 -12.85 32.77
CA VAL A 198 -11.22 -13.89 31.75
C VAL A 198 -11.35 -13.29 30.36
N HIS A 199 -12.40 -12.50 30.09
CA HIS A 199 -12.58 -11.86 28.78
C HIS A 199 -11.45 -10.89 28.43
N ALA A 200 -10.98 -10.09 29.38
CA ALA A 200 -9.83 -9.21 29.20
C ALA A 200 -8.55 -10.01 28.87
N ALA A 201 -8.23 -11.06 29.62
CA ALA A 201 -7.05 -11.88 29.37
C ALA A 201 -7.08 -12.61 28.01
N ILE A 202 -8.26 -13.03 27.53
CA ILE A 202 -8.41 -13.56 26.17
C ILE A 202 -8.21 -12.43 25.15
N ALA A 203 -8.85 -11.26 25.35
CA ALA A 203 -8.73 -10.13 24.44
C ALA A 203 -7.28 -9.64 24.30
N ASP A 204 -6.52 -9.58 25.40
CA ASP A 204 -5.11 -9.19 25.39
C ASP A 204 -4.23 -10.23 24.67
N HIS A 205 -4.58 -11.52 24.75
CA HIS A 205 -3.93 -12.57 23.95
C HIS A 205 -4.27 -12.46 22.46
N LEU A 206 -5.52 -12.19 22.12
CA LEU A 206 -5.95 -11.98 20.73
C LEU A 206 -5.31 -10.72 20.13
N ASP A 207 -5.25 -9.60 20.86
CA ASP A 207 -4.56 -8.38 20.46
C ASP A 207 -3.06 -8.60 20.21
N ALA A 208 -2.42 -9.42 21.07
CA ALA A 208 -1.01 -9.79 20.91
C ALA A 208 -0.78 -10.66 19.67
N ARG A 209 -1.67 -11.61 19.38
CA ARG A 209 -1.64 -12.39 18.11
C ARG A 209 -1.94 -11.51 16.90
N ALA A 210 -2.87 -10.57 17.02
CA ALA A 210 -3.30 -9.68 15.95
C ALA A 210 -2.23 -8.65 15.55
N SER A 211 -1.13 -8.50 16.28
CA SER A 211 -0.10 -7.47 16.01
C SER A 211 1.31 -7.87 16.47
N PRO A 212 1.96 -8.85 15.82
CA PRO A 212 3.34 -9.21 16.12
C PRO A 212 4.31 -8.06 15.80
N SER A 213 5.34 -7.90 16.62
CA SER A 213 6.36 -6.87 16.45
C SER A 213 7.54 -7.39 15.63
N PHE A 214 7.48 -7.24 14.30
CA PHE A 214 8.58 -7.63 13.42
C PHE A 214 9.65 -6.53 13.36
N GLY A 215 10.88 -6.86 13.79
CA GLY A 215 12.06 -5.99 13.64
C GLY A 215 12.03 -4.64 14.38
N GLY A 216 11.03 -4.40 15.22
CA GLY A 216 10.79 -3.10 15.88
C GLY A 216 9.79 -2.19 15.15
N GLN A 217 9.30 -2.58 13.97
CA GLN A 217 8.13 -1.97 13.35
C GLN A 217 6.85 -2.66 13.85
N ARG A 218 5.76 -1.88 13.98
CA ARG A 218 4.41 -2.44 14.12
C ARG A 218 3.90 -2.75 12.72
N GLY A 219 3.69 -4.03 12.42
CA GLY A 219 2.98 -4.44 11.21
C GLY A 219 1.51 -4.02 11.23
N GLY A 220 0.81 -4.24 10.11
CA GLY A 220 -0.66 -4.14 10.09
C GLY A 220 -1.30 -5.12 11.08
N ARG A 221 -2.53 -4.83 11.51
CA ARG A 221 -3.26 -5.64 12.49
C ARG A 221 -4.21 -6.63 11.80
N ASP A 222 -4.31 -7.87 12.29
CA ASP A 222 -5.36 -8.78 11.81
C ASP A 222 -6.73 -8.23 12.23
N ALA A 223 -7.63 -8.07 11.27
CA ALA A 223 -8.93 -7.44 11.48
C ALA A 223 -9.92 -8.33 12.26
N VAL A 224 -9.86 -9.66 12.11
CA VAL A 224 -10.80 -10.58 12.76
C VAL A 224 -10.37 -10.82 14.21
N LEU A 225 -9.09 -11.09 14.46
CA LEU A 225 -8.55 -11.18 15.83
C LEU A 225 -8.72 -9.87 16.62
N SER A 226 -8.46 -8.70 16.01
CA SER A 226 -8.71 -7.40 16.67
C SER A 226 -10.19 -7.21 16.98
N PHE A 227 -11.09 -7.54 16.04
CA PHE A 227 -12.53 -7.44 16.26
C PHE A 227 -12.99 -8.33 17.43
N ALA A 228 -12.54 -9.58 17.47
CA ALA A 228 -12.82 -10.51 18.56
C ALA A 228 -12.30 -9.99 19.93
N ALA A 229 -11.09 -9.41 19.96
CA ALA A 229 -10.53 -8.80 21.17
C ALA A 229 -11.39 -7.63 21.68
N HIS A 230 -11.73 -6.66 20.82
CA HIS A 230 -12.60 -5.54 21.18
C HIS A 230 -13.99 -6.01 21.64
N ARG A 231 -14.57 -7.04 21.00
CA ARG A 231 -15.86 -7.62 21.41
C ARG A 231 -15.79 -8.26 22.79
N LEU A 232 -14.74 -9.03 23.10
CA LEU A 232 -14.57 -9.60 24.44
C LEU A 232 -14.41 -8.52 25.52
N ARG A 233 -13.69 -7.43 25.26
CA ARG A 233 -13.61 -6.27 26.19
C ARG A 233 -14.98 -5.61 26.41
N ALA A 234 -15.78 -5.43 25.36
CA ALA A 234 -17.12 -4.87 25.42
C ALA A 234 -18.17 -5.80 26.09
N VAL A 235 -17.96 -7.11 26.07
CA VAL A 235 -18.77 -8.07 26.88
C VAL A 235 -18.28 -8.13 28.33
N GLY A 236 -17.00 -7.83 28.58
CA GLY A 236 -16.41 -7.80 29.92
C GLY A 236 -16.66 -6.51 30.72
N THR A 237 -16.91 -5.37 30.06
CA THR A 237 -17.02 -4.06 30.71
C THR A 237 -18.09 -3.18 30.07
N ASP A 238 -18.70 -2.25 30.84
CA ASP A 238 -19.61 -1.20 30.33
C ASP A 238 -18.87 -0.12 29.48
N GLY A 239 -17.67 -0.43 28.96
CA GLY A 239 -16.77 0.50 28.27
C GLY A 239 -16.72 0.32 26.76
N SER A 240 -16.75 1.44 26.03
CA SER A 240 -16.41 1.53 24.61
C SER A 240 -14.90 1.78 24.51
N ASP A 241 -14.20 1.03 23.65
CA ASP A 241 -12.81 1.33 23.29
C ASP A 241 -12.63 1.08 21.77
N ASP A 242 -12.13 2.09 21.06
CA ASP A 242 -12.41 2.29 19.63
C ASP A 242 -11.70 1.28 18.72
N LEU A 243 -12.42 0.74 17.73
CA LEU A 243 -11.87 -0.12 16.67
C LEU A 243 -10.98 0.66 15.68
N GLN A 244 -9.80 1.08 16.14
CA GLN A 244 -8.81 1.74 15.30
C GLN A 244 -8.08 0.73 14.38
N GLN A 245 -8.66 0.50 13.20
CA GLN A 245 -7.91 -0.04 12.07
C GLN A 245 -6.89 1.01 11.60
N GLY A 246 -5.65 0.88 12.08
CA GLY A 246 -4.54 1.63 11.50
C GLY A 246 -4.38 1.25 10.04
N ARG A 247 -4.47 2.23 9.13
CA ARG A 247 -4.03 2.03 7.74
C ARG A 247 -2.55 1.63 7.79
N VAL A 248 -2.19 0.55 7.09
CA VAL A 248 -0.78 0.28 6.78
C VAL A 248 -0.30 1.45 5.93
N GLY A 249 0.69 2.19 6.44
CA GLY A 249 1.32 3.26 5.68
C GLY A 249 2.10 2.67 4.51
N ARG A 250 2.21 3.43 3.42
CA ARG A 250 3.09 3.06 2.31
C ARG A 250 4.53 2.94 2.77
N SER A 251 5.28 2.08 2.09
CA SER A 251 6.73 2.00 2.25
C SER A 251 7.42 3.14 1.49
N ASP A 252 8.61 3.58 1.93
CA ASP A 252 9.44 4.57 1.21
C ASP A 252 9.69 4.16 -0.26
N LEU A 253 9.61 2.86 -0.59
CA LEU A 253 9.70 2.33 -1.96
C LEU A 253 8.40 2.54 -2.75
N ALA A 254 7.22 2.32 -2.13
CA ALA A 254 5.92 2.59 -2.74
C ALA A 254 5.78 4.06 -3.12
N ASP A 255 6.09 4.97 -2.19
CA ASP A 255 5.98 6.42 -2.39
C ASP A 255 6.98 6.90 -3.47
N LEU A 256 8.20 6.37 -3.47
CA LEU A 256 9.19 6.65 -4.51
C LEU A 256 8.72 6.16 -5.90
N MET A 257 8.12 4.97 -5.99
CA MET A 257 7.59 4.47 -7.26
C MET A 257 6.36 5.28 -7.72
N ALA A 258 5.48 5.68 -6.80
CA ALA A 258 4.32 6.52 -7.10
C ALA A 258 4.74 7.90 -7.63
N LEU A 259 5.77 8.51 -7.02
CA LEU A 259 6.32 9.79 -7.43
C LEU A 259 6.86 9.74 -8.87
N TYR A 260 7.71 8.75 -9.18
CA TYR A 260 8.33 8.63 -10.51
C TYR A 260 7.36 8.18 -11.60
N THR A 261 6.33 7.39 -11.28
CA THR A 261 5.30 6.97 -12.25
C THR A 261 4.18 8.00 -12.43
N GLY A 262 4.18 9.08 -11.66
CA GLY A 262 3.13 10.11 -11.68
C GLY A 262 1.84 9.72 -10.95
N LEU A 263 1.79 8.53 -10.33
CA LEU A 263 0.63 8.03 -9.57
C LEU A 263 0.28 8.97 -8.39
N THR A 264 1.28 9.59 -7.76
CA THR A 264 1.05 10.59 -6.70
C THR A 264 0.14 11.73 -7.20
N SER A 265 0.40 12.28 -8.40
CA SER A 265 -0.47 13.30 -9.00
C SER A 265 -1.89 12.80 -9.27
N VAL A 266 -2.06 11.54 -9.69
CA VAL A 266 -3.39 10.93 -9.92
C VAL A 266 -4.18 10.87 -8.60
N GLU A 267 -3.53 10.46 -7.51
CA GLU A 267 -4.15 10.28 -6.20
C GLU A 267 -4.49 11.61 -5.53
N GLU A 268 -3.64 12.62 -5.72
CA GLU A 268 -3.88 13.98 -5.27
C GLU A 268 -4.98 14.67 -6.11
N ALA A 269 -5.02 14.51 -7.43
CA ALA A 269 -6.07 15.08 -8.29
C ALA A 269 -7.46 14.53 -7.90
N LEU A 270 -7.58 13.21 -7.71
CA LEU A 270 -8.83 12.50 -7.37
C LEU A 270 -9.17 12.55 -5.87
N GLN A 271 -8.19 12.84 -5.01
CA GLN A 271 -8.28 12.73 -3.55
C GLN A 271 -8.85 11.38 -3.10
N THR A 272 -8.27 10.28 -3.60
CA THR A 272 -8.69 8.90 -3.28
C THR A 272 -8.53 8.60 -1.79
N ASP A 273 -7.42 9.04 -1.18
CA ASP A 273 -7.14 8.79 0.23
C ASP A 273 -7.98 9.60 1.21
N ARG A 274 -8.44 10.80 0.81
CA ARG A 274 -9.28 11.68 1.64
C ARG A 274 -10.76 11.34 1.48
N ALA A 275 -11.20 10.28 2.15
CA ALA A 275 -12.62 9.98 2.37
C ALA A 275 -13.29 11.09 3.23
N LEU A 276 -14.59 11.33 3.02
CA LEU A 276 -15.35 12.25 3.87
C LEU A 276 -15.41 11.70 5.30
N ARG A 277 -14.96 12.50 6.28
CA ARG A 277 -15.03 12.17 7.71
C ARG A 277 -16.44 12.47 8.24
N LEU A 278 -17.40 11.60 7.93
CA LEU A 278 -18.75 11.69 8.50
C LEU A 278 -18.66 11.61 10.02
N ARG A 279 -19.11 12.66 10.72
CA ARG A 279 -19.24 12.63 12.18
C ARG A 279 -20.41 11.72 12.56
N ALA A 280 -20.26 11.01 13.68
CA ALA A 280 -21.28 10.14 14.24
C ALA A 280 -22.66 10.83 14.29
N VAL A 281 -23.69 10.11 13.83
CA VAL A 281 -25.06 10.63 13.62
C VAL A 281 -25.76 10.86 14.95
N SER A 282 -25.53 12.03 15.57
CA SER A 282 -26.36 12.50 16.68
C SER A 282 -27.76 12.86 16.19
N ALA A 283 -28.76 12.84 17.07
CA ALA A 283 -30.14 13.22 16.72
C ALA A 283 -30.25 14.64 16.11
N ALA A 284 -29.32 15.55 16.41
CA ALA A 284 -29.25 16.90 15.86
C ALA A 284 -28.71 16.99 14.41
N SER A 285 -28.12 15.91 13.88
CA SER A 285 -27.58 15.85 12.51
C SER A 285 -28.60 15.43 11.44
N THR A 286 -29.83 15.07 11.86
CA THR A 286 -30.91 14.51 11.05
C THR A 286 -31.59 15.48 10.07
N GLY A 287 -31.18 16.76 10.04
CA GLY A 287 -31.72 17.75 9.12
C GLY A 287 -31.44 17.39 7.65
N ALA A 288 -32.49 17.26 6.85
CA ALA A 288 -32.37 16.98 5.42
C ALA A 288 -32.05 18.25 4.63
N VAL A 289 -30.98 18.20 3.83
CA VAL A 289 -30.52 19.24 2.90
C VAL A 289 -30.64 18.69 1.47
N SER A 290 -30.96 19.55 0.50
CA SER A 290 -31.00 19.11 -0.90
C SER A 290 -29.59 19.06 -1.49
N LEU A 291 -29.23 17.95 -2.14
CA LEU A 291 -27.97 17.79 -2.86
C LEU A 291 -27.72 18.93 -3.87
N ALA A 292 -28.78 19.45 -4.49
CA ALA A 292 -28.71 20.56 -5.46
C ALA A 292 -28.37 21.93 -4.83
N SER A 293 -28.39 22.04 -3.50
CA SER A 293 -27.94 23.25 -2.78
C SER A 293 -26.45 23.21 -2.41
N LEU A 294 -25.80 22.04 -2.50
CA LEU A 294 -24.36 21.91 -2.27
C LEU A 294 -23.60 22.47 -3.47
N LYS A 295 -22.68 23.40 -3.21
CA LYS A 295 -21.76 23.91 -4.23
C LYS A 295 -20.72 22.83 -4.51
N GLY A 296 -20.60 22.38 -5.76
CA GLY A 296 -19.45 21.58 -6.19
C GLY A 296 -18.13 22.36 -6.11
N VAL A 297 -17.01 21.69 -6.31
CA VAL A 297 -15.71 22.40 -6.41
C VAL A 297 -15.76 23.35 -7.61
N SER A 298 -15.63 24.64 -7.34
CA SER A 298 -15.58 25.66 -8.38
C SER A 298 -14.14 25.84 -8.85
N LEU A 299 -13.74 25.09 -9.88
CA LEU A 299 -12.47 25.27 -10.59
C LEU A 299 -12.75 25.81 -12.01
N PRO A 300 -11.99 26.80 -12.49
CA PRO A 300 -11.99 27.18 -13.89
C PRO A 300 -11.67 25.98 -14.81
N ALA A 301 -12.32 25.94 -15.97
CA ALA A 301 -11.84 25.12 -17.08
C ALA A 301 -10.64 25.81 -17.74
N HIS A 302 -9.70 25.01 -18.27
CA HIS A 302 -8.58 25.53 -19.05
C HIS A 302 -9.04 26.27 -20.31
N PRO A 303 -8.23 27.22 -20.83
CA PRO A 303 -8.47 27.86 -22.12
C PRO A 303 -8.07 26.91 -23.27
N TRP A 304 -8.72 25.75 -23.38
CA TRP A 304 -8.34 24.66 -24.29
C TRP A 304 -8.13 25.09 -25.75
N ALA A 305 -8.97 26.00 -26.26
CA ALA A 305 -8.84 26.54 -27.61
C ALA A 305 -7.58 27.41 -27.82
N GLN A 306 -7.11 28.10 -26.78
CA GLN A 306 -5.84 28.84 -26.81
C GLN A 306 -4.66 27.85 -26.77
N MET A 307 -4.66 26.91 -25.82
CA MET A 307 -3.60 25.91 -25.66
C MET A 307 -3.41 25.08 -26.95
N LEU A 308 -4.51 24.66 -27.60
CA LEU A 308 -4.50 24.02 -28.92
C LEU A 308 -3.89 24.89 -30.04
N SER A 309 -4.02 26.22 -29.95
CA SER A 309 -3.47 27.15 -30.94
C SER A 309 -1.97 27.46 -30.72
N GLU A 310 -1.50 27.26 -29.49
CA GLU A 310 -0.11 27.45 -29.06
C GLU A 310 0.75 26.19 -29.24
N LEU A 311 0.14 25.01 -29.45
CA LEU A 311 0.85 23.75 -29.71
C LEU A 311 1.84 23.86 -30.90
N PRO A 312 3.06 23.32 -30.78
CA PRO A 312 4.05 23.32 -31.85
C PRO A 312 3.50 22.84 -33.20
N GLY A 313 3.78 23.58 -34.26
CA GLY A 313 3.31 23.28 -35.61
C GLY A 313 1.79 23.40 -35.83
N LYS A 314 1.01 23.87 -34.84
CA LYS A 314 -0.47 23.88 -34.85
C LYS A 314 -1.05 22.48 -35.06
N ALA A 315 -0.54 21.52 -34.28
CA ALA A 315 -1.00 20.14 -34.27
C ALA A 315 -2.53 20.07 -34.12
N LYS A 316 -3.18 19.28 -34.98
CA LYS A 316 -4.64 19.07 -34.93
C LYS A 316 -4.96 17.82 -34.12
N PRO A 317 -6.04 17.82 -33.32
CA PRO A 317 -6.52 16.61 -32.66
C PRO A 317 -6.80 15.49 -33.66
N ILE A 318 -6.25 14.29 -33.41
CA ILE A 318 -6.57 13.07 -34.16
C ILE A 318 -7.20 12.09 -33.16
N VAL A 319 -8.53 12.04 -33.19
CA VAL A 319 -9.39 11.32 -32.23
C VAL A 319 -9.89 10.00 -32.82
N GLU A 320 -9.90 8.96 -32.00
CA GLU A 320 -10.40 7.62 -32.30
C GLU A 320 -11.95 7.55 -32.41
N PRO A 321 -12.52 6.67 -33.27
CA PRO A 321 -13.97 6.55 -33.42
C PRO A 321 -14.72 6.08 -32.16
N LEU A 322 -14.06 5.45 -31.19
CA LEU A 322 -14.69 4.99 -29.94
C LEU A 322 -15.00 6.14 -28.97
N ALA A 323 -14.15 7.18 -28.88
CA ALA A 323 -14.34 8.30 -27.95
C ALA A 323 -15.63 9.11 -28.21
N TYR A 324 -16.22 8.99 -29.41
CA TYR A 324 -17.52 9.60 -29.75
C TYR A 324 -18.73 8.90 -29.13
N ALA A 325 -18.59 7.64 -28.69
CA ALA A 325 -19.69 6.84 -28.13
C ALA A 325 -19.60 6.68 -26.60
N VAL A 326 -18.69 7.41 -25.96
CA VAL A 326 -18.31 7.26 -24.55
C VAL A 326 -18.57 8.58 -23.82
N PRO A 327 -19.17 8.58 -22.60
CA PRO A 327 -19.42 9.79 -21.84
C PRO A 327 -18.15 10.60 -21.56
N ALA A 328 -18.30 11.93 -21.55
CA ALA A 328 -17.20 12.86 -21.27
C ALA A 328 -16.52 12.67 -19.89
N ASP A 329 -17.22 12.08 -18.92
CA ASP A 329 -16.88 12.07 -17.50
C ASP A 329 -16.48 10.67 -16.98
N ILE A 330 -15.72 9.90 -17.77
CA ILE A 330 -15.38 8.49 -17.48
C ILE A 330 -13.85 8.27 -17.54
N LEU A 331 -13.34 7.27 -16.80
CA LEU A 331 -11.98 6.78 -17.00
C LEU A 331 -11.96 5.95 -18.28
N TYR A 332 -11.11 6.33 -19.23
CA TYR A 332 -11.07 5.79 -20.58
C TYR A 332 -9.75 5.05 -20.83
N LEU A 333 -9.80 3.82 -21.34
CA LEU A 333 -8.63 3.05 -21.76
C LEU A 333 -8.87 2.41 -23.13
N HIS A 334 -8.25 3.00 -24.16
CA HIS A 334 -8.31 2.55 -25.55
C HIS A 334 -7.13 1.63 -25.91
N PHE A 335 -7.34 0.63 -26.77
CA PHE A 335 -6.31 -0.13 -27.45
C PHE A 335 -6.64 -0.30 -28.94
N VAL A 336 -5.60 -0.22 -29.78
CA VAL A 336 -5.71 -0.45 -31.24
C VAL A 336 -5.99 -1.94 -31.53
N ASP A 337 -5.52 -2.85 -30.68
CA ASP A 337 -5.70 -4.30 -30.83
C ASP A 337 -6.00 -4.94 -29.46
N LEU A 338 -7.01 -5.83 -29.43
CA LEU A 338 -7.39 -6.60 -28.24
C LEU A 338 -6.23 -7.47 -27.72
N ARG A 339 -5.31 -7.89 -28.60
CA ARG A 339 -4.09 -8.63 -28.24
C ARG A 339 -3.12 -7.78 -27.44
N SER A 340 -3.03 -6.47 -27.68
CA SER A 340 -2.18 -5.57 -26.87
C SER A 340 -2.81 -5.31 -25.50
N LEU A 341 -4.14 -5.13 -25.41
CA LEU A 341 -4.86 -5.09 -24.13
C LEU A 341 -4.67 -6.40 -23.33
N SER A 342 -4.83 -7.54 -23.99
CA SER A 342 -4.74 -8.87 -23.38
C SER A 342 -3.31 -9.20 -22.92
N ALA A 343 -2.30 -8.77 -23.70
CA ALA A 343 -0.90 -8.89 -23.32
C ALA A 343 -0.56 -8.01 -22.11
N LEU A 344 -0.99 -6.75 -22.08
CA LEU A 344 -0.73 -5.86 -20.93
C LEU A 344 -1.40 -6.38 -19.66
N ALA A 345 -2.68 -6.75 -19.72
CA ALA A 345 -3.40 -7.25 -18.55
C ALA A 345 -2.73 -8.50 -17.97
N ARG A 346 -2.33 -9.44 -18.84
CA ARG A 346 -1.57 -10.62 -18.45
C ARG A 346 -0.19 -10.26 -17.88
N ASP A 347 0.53 -9.31 -18.49
CA ASP A 347 1.85 -8.88 -18.00
C ASP A 347 1.77 -8.16 -16.64
N VAL A 348 0.65 -7.47 -16.34
CA VAL A 348 0.39 -6.88 -15.01
C VAL A 348 0.07 -7.95 -13.98
N GLU A 349 -0.70 -8.97 -14.34
CA GLU A 349 -1.07 -10.11 -13.48
C GLU A 349 0.13 -11.02 -13.18
N GLU A 350 0.83 -11.52 -14.21
CA GLU A 350 1.95 -12.48 -14.10
C GLU A 350 3.22 -11.90 -13.45
N TRP A 351 3.42 -10.57 -13.49
CA TRP A 351 4.70 -9.95 -13.13
C TRP A 351 4.57 -8.78 -12.15
N LEU A 352 3.69 -7.81 -12.39
CA LEU A 352 3.62 -6.62 -11.53
C LEU A 352 2.84 -6.86 -10.22
N THR A 353 1.84 -7.74 -10.23
CA THR A 353 0.93 -7.95 -9.09
C THR A 353 1.63 -8.47 -7.82
N PRO A 354 2.56 -9.46 -7.87
CA PRO A 354 3.30 -9.89 -6.68
C PRO A 354 4.14 -8.77 -6.05
N PHE A 355 4.79 -7.95 -6.88
CA PHE A 355 5.54 -6.77 -6.42
C PHE A 355 4.62 -5.75 -5.73
N VAL A 356 3.44 -5.46 -6.30
CA VAL A 356 2.46 -4.55 -5.68
C VAL A 356 1.93 -5.12 -4.35
N HIS A 357 1.61 -6.41 -4.27
CA HIS A 357 1.17 -7.04 -3.02
C HIS A 357 2.21 -6.92 -1.90
N ALA A 358 3.49 -7.16 -2.20
CA ALA A 358 4.59 -6.96 -1.27
C ALA A 358 4.74 -5.49 -0.83
N VAL A 359 4.67 -4.55 -1.77
CA VAL A 359 4.95 -3.12 -1.55
C VAL A 359 3.78 -2.37 -0.88
N GLU A 360 2.53 -2.81 -1.08
CA GLU A 360 1.34 -2.33 -0.35
C GLU A 360 1.21 -2.93 1.06
N GLY A 361 1.89 -4.03 1.37
CA GLY A 361 1.64 -4.79 2.60
C GLY A 361 0.29 -5.53 2.60
N ALA A 362 -0.22 -5.92 1.43
CA ALA A 362 -1.58 -6.43 1.26
C ALA A 362 -1.75 -7.87 1.83
N PRO A 363 -2.88 -8.19 2.49
CA PRO A 363 -3.12 -9.51 3.12
C PRO A 363 -3.55 -10.61 2.13
N GLY A 364 -3.62 -10.31 0.83
CA GLY A 364 -4.06 -11.25 -0.21
C GLY A 364 -4.61 -10.59 -1.46
N ALA A 365 -5.06 -11.41 -2.42
CA ALA A 365 -5.54 -10.99 -3.72
C ALA A 365 -7.02 -10.60 -3.73
N TYR A 366 -7.35 -9.60 -4.56
CA TYR A 366 -8.72 -9.08 -4.72
C TYR A 366 -9.40 -9.57 -6.00
N ASP A 367 -8.78 -10.54 -6.70
CA ASP A 367 -9.26 -11.19 -7.94
C ASP A 367 -9.85 -10.20 -8.98
N VAL A 368 -9.26 -9.00 -9.10
CA VAL A 368 -9.87 -7.83 -9.77
C VAL A 368 -10.23 -8.11 -11.22
N SER A 369 -9.28 -8.61 -12.03
CA SER A 369 -9.54 -8.98 -13.43
C SER A 369 -10.56 -10.12 -13.52
N THR A 370 -10.34 -11.20 -12.77
CA THR A 370 -11.21 -12.39 -12.73
C THR A 370 -12.66 -12.02 -12.42
N ARG A 371 -12.90 -11.11 -11.48
CA ARG A 371 -14.23 -10.59 -11.13
C ARG A 371 -14.88 -9.83 -12.27
N TYR A 372 -14.15 -8.95 -12.97
CA TYR A 372 -14.73 -8.20 -14.09
C TYR A 372 -14.93 -9.08 -15.34
N GLU A 373 -14.07 -10.07 -15.59
CA GLU A 373 -14.29 -11.09 -16.63
C GLU A 373 -15.50 -11.97 -16.31
N GLN A 374 -15.70 -12.35 -15.04
CA GLN A 374 -16.91 -13.04 -14.57
C GLN A 374 -18.17 -12.16 -14.73
N GLN A 375 -18.16 -10.93 -14.20
CA GLN A 375 -19.31 -10.03 -14.29
C GLN A 375 -19.73 -9.78 -15.74
N LEU A 376 -18.79 -9.40 -16.61
CA LEU A 376 -19.03 -9.18 -18.03
C LEU A 376 -19.27 -10.48 -18.83
N ILE A 377 -19.11 -11.66 -18.23
CA ILE A 377 -19.27 -12.99 -18.85
C ILE A 377 -18.42 -13.12 -20.12
N VAL A 378 -17.12 -12.84 -19.97
CA VAL A 378 -16.10 -12.93 -21.02
C VAL A 378 -14.91 -13.80 -20.57
N GLN A 379 -14.07 -14.19 -21.52
CA GLN A 379 -12.78 -14.84 -21.27
C GLN A 379 -11.74 -14.13 -22.13
N ARG A 380 -10.80 -13.40 -21.52
CA ARG A 380 -9.88 -12.48 -22.24
C ARG A 380 -9.03 -13.20 -23.28
N THR A 381 -8.47 -14.35 -22.94
CA THR A 381 -7.75 -15.24 -23.87
C THR A 381 -8.66 -15.74 -24.99
N GLY A 382 -9.84 -16.27 -24.66
CA GLY A 382 -10.81 -16.77 -25.64
C GLY A 382 -11.29 -15.71 -26.63
N LEU A 383 -11.50 -14.46 -26.20
CA LEU A 383 -11.76 -13.33 -27.10
C LEU A 383 -10.53 -13.06 -28.00
N SER A 384 -9.34 -12.93 -27.42
CA SER A 384 -8.09 -12.63 -28.14
C SER A 384 -7.72 -13.68 -29.19
N GLU A 385 -7.88 -14.97 -28.86
CA GLU A 385 -7.61 -16.12 -29.72
C GLU A 385 -8.63 -16.23 -30.86
N THR A 386 -9.92 -16.06 -30.56
CA THR A 386 -10.99 -16.20 -31.58
C THR A 386 -10.99 -15.05 -32.58
N PHE A 387 -10.56 -13.85 -32.18
CA PHE A 387 -10.75 -12.63 -32.97
C PHE A 387 -9.47 -12.05 -33.57
N GLY A 388 -8.31 -12.22 -32.92
CA GLY A 388 -7.03 -11.71 -33.39
C GLY A 388 -7.11 -10.25 -33.85
N HIS A 389 -6.84 -10.03 -35.15
CA HIS A 389 -6.89 -8.73 -35.83
C HIS A 389 -8.11 -8.56 -36.76
N LEU A 390 -9.11 -9.45 -36.68
CA LEU A 390 -10.14 -9.62 -37.72
C LEU A 390 -11.57 -9.25 -37.30
N ALA A 391 -11.85 -9.08 -36.00
CA ALA A 391 -13.23 -8.87 -35.53
C ALA A 391 -13.57 -7.45 -35.04
N ALA A 392 -12.59 -6.58 -34.75
CA ALA A 392 -12.82 -5.19 -34.36
C ALA A 392 -11.59 -4.33 -34.74
N LYS A 393 -11.79 -3.03 -34.98
CA LYS A 393 -10.72 -2.08 -35.37
C LYS A 393 -10.03 -1.38 -34.19
N GLY A 394 -10.59 -1.55 -33.01
CA GLY A 394 -10.15 -0.96 -31.75
C GLY A 394 -11.07 -1.43 -30.64
N VAL A 395 -10.59 -1.37 -29.41
CA VAL A 395 -11.34 -1.75 -28.20
C VAL A 395 -11.14 -0.70 -27.12
N ALA A 396 -12.18 -0.37 -26.38
CA ALA A 396 -12.08 0.49 -25.21
C ALA A 396 -12.63 -0.23 -23.97
N LEU A 397 -11.81 -0.29 -22.92
CA LEU A 397 -12.23 -0.60 -21.57
C LEU A 397 -12.46 0.74 -20.86
N VAL A 398 -13.61 0.92 -20.23
CA VAL A 398 -13.96 2.19 -19.56
C VAL A 398 -14.55 1.92 -18.17
N ALA A 399 -14.27 2.82 -17.23
CA ALA A 399 -14.70 2.67 -15.83
C ALA A 399 -15.35 3.96 -15.29
N GLY A 400 -16.48 3.81 -14.60
CA GLY A 400 -17.24 4.92 -14.05
C GLY A 400 -16.48 5.71 -12.98
N ASP A 401 -15.64 5.05 -12.19
CA ASP A 401 -14.85 5.66 -11.12
C ASP A 401 -13.56 4.84 -10.85
N PRO A 402 -12.59 5.33 -10.05
CA PRO A 402 -11.29 4.68 -9.90
C PRO A 402 -11.29 3.48 -8.92
N LEU A 403 -12.44 3.13 -8.32
CA LEU A 403 -12.53 2.15 -7.23
C LEU A 403 -12.54 0.70 -7.74
N LEU A 404 -11.62 0.39 -8.66
CA LEU A 404 -11.51 -0.91 -9.32
C LEU A 404 -11.38 -2.07 -8.33
N ARG A 405 -10.76 -1.88 -7.17
CA ARG A 405 -10.59 -2.89 -6.09
C ARG A 405 -11.91 -3.17 -5.39
N GLU A 406 -12.64 -2.13 -4.99
CA GLU A 406 -13.95 -2.17 -4.32
C GLU A 406 -15.06 -2.72 -5.24
N GLY A 407 -14.96 -2.42 -6.53
CA GLY A 407 -16.02 -2.55 -7.52
C GLY A 407 -16.35 -1.18 -8.13
N THR A 408 -16.52 -1.11 -9.44
CA THR A 408 -17.07 0.06 -10.15
C THR A 408 -17.83 -0.42 -11.38
N ASP A 409 -18.52 0.48 -12.07
CA ASP A 409 -19.09 0.17 -13.37
C ASP A 409 -17.97 0.10 -14.41
N VAL A 410 -17.82 -1.07 -15.04
CA VAL A 410 -16.79 -1.36 -16.04
C VAL A 410 -17.49 -1.82 -17.32
N SER A 411 -17.06 -1.26 -18.45
CA SER A 411 -17.66 -1.54 -19.76
C SER A 411 -16.61 -1.76 -20.83
N LEU A 412 -16.88 -2.68 -21.76
CA LEU A 412 -16.03 -3.04 -22.89
C LEU A 412 -16.76 -2.70 -24.19
N LEU A 413 -16.16 -1.82 -25.00
CA LEU A 413 -16.71 -1.33 -26.26
C LEU A 413 -15.84 -1.79 -27.44
N PHE A 414 -16.46 -2.34 -28.47
CA PHE A 414 -15.78 -2.79 -29.70
C PHE A 414 -16.08 -1.87 -30.87
N GLU A 415 -15.03 -1.44 -31.59
CA GLU A 415 -15.20 -0.63 -32.80
C GLU A 415 -15.47 -1.49 -34.03
N ASN A 416 -16.58 -1.21 -34.72
CA ASN A 416 -16.99 -1.86 -35.97
C ASN A 416 -16.93 -3.41 -35.88
N PRO A 417 -17.62 -4.02 -34.90
CA PRO A 417 -17.52 -5.45 -34.60
C PRO A 417 -18.06 -6.33 -35.72
N ASN A 418 -17.34 -7.40 -36.06
CA ASN A 418 -17.88 -8.50 -36.86
C ASN A 418 -18.83 -9.35 -35.99
N LEU A 419 -20.09 -8.91 -35.91
CA LEU A 419 -21.12 -9.53 -35.07
C LEU A 419 -21.30 -11.04 -35.36
N ALA A 420 -21.19 -11.48 -36.62
CA ALA A 420 -21.30 -12.89 -36.99
C ALA A 420 -20.20 -13.78 -36.39
N LEU A 421 -19.06 -13.21 -35.97
CA LEU A 421 -18.03 -13.91 -35.20
C LEU A 421 -18.19 -13.70 -33.69
N ILE A 422 -18.58 -12.49 -33.26
CA ILE A 422 -18.62 -12.14 -31.82
C ILE A 422 -19.85 -12.69 -31.10
N GLU A 423 -21.02 -12.76 -31.76
CA GLU A 423 -22.26 -13.28 -31.15
C GLU A 423 -22.17 -14.74 -30.72
N PRO A 424 -21.73 -15.70 -31.56
CA PRO A 424 -21.61 -17.10 -31.16
C PRO A 424 -20.67 -17.32 -29.98
N THR A 425 -19.56 -16.59 -29.92
CA THR A 425 -18.56 -16.70 -28.85
C THR A 425 -19.11 -16.21 -27.51
N LEU A 426 -19.79 -15.06 -27.50
CA LEU A 426 -20.40 -14.51 -26.27
C LEU A 426 -21.54 -15.40 -25.75
N GLU A 427 -22.41 -15.91 -26.62
CA GLU A 427 -23.44 -16.87 -26.21
C GLU A 427 -22.82 -18.22 -25.76
N GLY A 428 -21.66 -18.59 -26.32
CA GLY A 428 -20.82 -19.68 -25.84
C GLY A 428 -20.32 -19.48 -24.40
N PHE A 429 -19.88 -18.27 -24.04
CA PHE A 429 -19.51 -17.92 -22.66
C PHE A 429 -20.72 -17.94 -21.72
N VAL A 430 -21.88 -17.41 -22.14
CA VAL A 430 -23.14 -17.49 -21.36
C VAL A 430 -23.55 -18.95 -21.13
N ALA A 431 -23.40 -19.82 -22.12
CA ALA A 431 -23.66 -21.26 -21.98
C ALA A 431 -22.67 -21.96 -21.04
N GLN A 432 -21.40 -21.53 -20.98
CA GLN A 432 -20.44 -22.01 -19.97
C GLN A 432 -20.77 -21.48 -18.56
N ALA A 433 -21.13 -20.20 -18.45
CA ALA A 433 -21.50 -19.59 -17.17
C ALA A 433 -22.73 -20.25 -16.56
N ARG A 434 -23.77 -20.54 -17.36
CA ARG A 434 -24.98 -21.27 -16.92
C ARG A 434 -24.69 -22.68 -16.39
N LYS A 435 -23.62 -23.34 -16.84
CA LYS A 435 -23.17 -24.64 -16.27
C LYS A 435 -22.55 -24.49 -14.88
N ARG A 436 -21.99 -23.32 -14.54
CA ARG A 436 -21.37 -23.00 -13.24
C ARG A 436 -22.36 -22.32 -12.27
N ARG A 437 -23.32 -21.56 -12.81
CA ARG A 437 -24.39 -20.84 -12.12
C ARG A 437 -25.74 -21.19 -12.75
N PRO A 438 -26.42 -22.27 -12.29
CA PRO A 438 -27.74 -22.67 -12.81
C PRO A 438 -28.83 -21.61 -12.58
N ASP A 439 -28.60 -20.69 -11.63
CA ASP A 439 -29.44 -19.55 -11.28
C ASP A 439 -29.29 -18.34 -12.23
N LEU A 440 -28.46 -18.45 -13.28
CA LEU A 440 -28.19 -17.37 -14.24
C LEU A 440 -29.44 -17.01 -15.07
N ALA A 441 -30.08 -15.89 -14.70
CA ALA A 441 -31.20 -15.30 -15.42
C ALA A 441 -30.72 -14.63 -16.71
N VAL A 442 -31.58 -14.67 -17.74
CA VAL A 442 -31.43 -13.94 -19.01
C VAL A 442 -32.75 -13.25 -19.30
N SER A 443 -32.69 -11.96 -19.65
CA SER A 443 -33.85 -11.14 -20.02
C SER A 443 -33.46 -10.10 -21.07
N THR A 444 -34.46 -9.41 -21.60
CA THR A 444 -34.29 -8.28 -22.54
C THR A 444 -35.16 -7.12 -22.04
N THR A 445 -34.65 -5.89 -22.16
CA THR A 445 -35.40 -4.65 -21.92
C THR A 445 -35.13 -3.64 -23.04
N SER A 446 -35.98 -2.61 -23.17
CA SER A 446 -35.73 -1.47 -24.05
C SER A 446 -35.36 -0.23 -23.25
N VAL A 447 -34.24 0.40 -23.61
CA VAL A 447 -33.76 1.66 -23.00
C VAL A 447 -33.66 2.69 -24.11
N ALA A 448 -34.50 3.73 -24.05
CA ALA A 448 -34.60 4.78 -25.09
C ALA A 448 -34.75 4.23 -26.53
N GLY A 449 -35.42 3.08 -26.69
CA GLY A 449 -35.61 2.41 -27.99
C GLY A 449 -34.49 1.45 -28.41
N VAL A 450 -33.37 1.39 -27.67
CA VAL A 450 -32.31 0.39 -27.87
C VAL A 450 -32.65 -0.90 -27.12
N GLU A 451 -32.47 -2.05 -27.76
CA GLU A 451 -32.59 -3.36 -27.08
C GLU A 451 -31.34 -3.64 -26.23
N VAL A 452 -31.56 -3.95 -24.94
CA VAL A 452 -30.52 -4.32 -23.99
C VAL A 452 -30.81 -5.74 -23.46
N ARG A 453 -29.93 -6.68 -23.82
CA ARG A 453 -29.91 -8.05 -23.27
C ARG A 453 -29.23 -7.99 -21.89
N ILE A 454 -29.88 -8.55 -20.87
CA ILE A 454 -29.38 -8.57 -19.49
C ILE A 454 -29.22 -10.03 -19.05
N THR A 455 -28.01 -10.40 -18.64
CA THR A 455 -27.66 -11.75 -18.19
C THR A 455 -26.96 -11.65 -16.83
N SER A 456 -27.62 -12.09 -15.75
CA SER A 456 -27.18 -11.76 -14.38
C SER A 456 -27.61 -12.78 -13.32
N THR A 457 -26.87 -12.86 -12.22
CA THR A 457 -27.24 -13.59 -10.99
C THR A 457 -27.73 -12.65 -9.90
N ALA A 458 -28.54 -13.15 -8.96
CA ALA A 458 -29.15 -12.34 -7.89
C ALA A 458 -28.16 -11.78 -6.85
N ASP A 459 -26.86 -12.08 -6.98
CA ASP A 459 -25.78 -11.66 -6.09
C ASP A 459 -24.73 -10.76 -6.74
N GLY A 460 -24.83 -10.50 -8.05
CA GLY A 460 -23.85 -9.70 -8.78
C GLY A 460 -22.49 -10.38 -9.02
N GLU A 461 -22.36 -11.70 -8.83
CA GLU A 461 -21.19 -12.46 -9.32
C GLU A 461 -21.12 -12.35 -10.86
N LEU A 462 -22.28 -12.52 -11.51
CA LEU A 462 -22.46 -12.34 -12.96
C LEU A 462 -23.45 -11.17 -13.20
N SER A 463 -23.08 -10.22 -14.06
CA SER A 463 -23.92 -9.07 -14.42
C SER A 463 -23.44 -8.52 -15.76
N GLN A 464 -24.06 -8.95 -16.87
CA GLN A 464 -23.76 -8.44 -18.22
C GLN A 464 -25.01 -7.74 -18.78
N HIS A 465 -24.90 -6.44 -18.99
CA HIS A 465 -25.75 -5.65 -19.87
C HIS A 465 -25.09 -5.57 -21.24
N ARG A 466 -25.82 -5.95 -22.30
CA ARG A 466 -25.29 -6.04 -23.66
C ARG A 466 -26.22 -5.35 -24.65
N ALA A 467 -25.67 -4.44 -25.44
CA ALA A 467 -26.41 -3.69 -26.47
C ALA A 467 -25.54 -3.39 -27.69
N ILE A 468 -26.19 -3.10 -28.83
CA ILE A 468 -25.54 -2.55 -30.02
C ILE A 468 -26.01 -1.10 -30.16
N VAL A 469 -25.06 -0.16 -30.05
CA VAL A 469 -25.33 1.28 -29.97
C VAL A 469 -24.51 2.00 -31.03
N GLY A 470 -25.18 2.67 -31.98
CA GLY A 470 -24.50 3.41 -33.06
C GLY A 470 -23.46 2.60 -33.83
N GLY A 471 -23.76 1.32 -34.14
CA GLY A 471 -22.86 0.41 -34.84
C GLY A 471 -21.71 -0.18 -34.00
N ARG A 472 -21.66 0.07 -32.69
CA ARG A 472 -20.66 -0.45 -31.75
C ARG A 472 -21.32 -1.46 -30.82
N LEU A 473 -20.61 -2.55 -30.48
CA LEU A 473 -21.05 -3.49 -29.45
C LEU A 473 -20.55 -3.00 -28.10
N ILE A 474 -21.45 -2.93 -27.11
CA ILE A 474 -21.15 -2.54 -25.73
C ILE A 474 -21.54 -3.69 -24.81
N LEU A 475 -20.59 -4.11 -23.97
CA LEU A 475 -20.81 -4.94 -22.79
C LEU A 475 -20.55 -4.07 -21.55
N SER A 476 -21.41 -4.13 -20.54
CA SER A 476 -21.25 -3.37 -19.29
C SER A 476 -21.72 -4.19 -18.10
N ASN A 477 -21.09 -4.03 -16.93
CA ASN A 477 -21.58 -4.66 -15.70
C ASN A 477 -22.72 -3.89 -15.01
N SER A 478 -23.07 -2.71 -15.53
CA SER A 478 -23.96 -1.72 -14.91
C SER A 478 -25.11 -1.30 -15.82
N ALA A 479 -26.32 -1.22 -15.24
CA ALA A 479 -27.50 -0.74 -15.94
C ALA A 479 -27.44 0.77 -16.19
N ALA A 480 -26.97 1.54 -15.21
CA ALA A 480 -26.81 2.99 -15.32
C ALA A 480 -25.71 3.37 -16.31
N ALA A 481 -24.58 2.65 -16.36
CA ALA A 481 -23.55 2.87 -17.36
C ALA A 481 -24.08 2.58 -18.78
N MET A 482 -24.78 1.45 -18.98
CA MET A 482 -25.40 1.11 -20.27
C MET A 482 -26.36 2.23 -20.76
N ALA A 483 -27.21 2.75 -19.87
CA ALA A 483 -28.09 3.86 -20.20
C ALA A 483 -27.31 5.12 -20.65
N ARG A 484 -26.18 5.44 -20.00
CA ARG A 484 -25.35 6.62 -20.35
C ARG A 484 -24.72 6.51 -21.75
N PHE A 485 -24.26 5.32 -22.18
CA PHE A 485 -23.76 5.15 -23.55
C PHE A 485 -24.87 5.37 -24.60
N ILE A 486 -26.09 4.93 -24.31
CA ILE A 486 -27.27 5.16 -25.17
C ILE A 486 -27.59 6.66 -25.23
N GLN A 487 -27.53 7.38 -24.09
CA GLN A 487 -27.73 8.83 -24.03
C GLN A 487 -26.67 9.63 -24.80
N VAL A 488 -25.39 9.21 -24.75
CA VAL A 488 -24.34 9.82 -25.58
C VAL A 488 -24.62 9.59 -27.08
N ALA A 489 -25.03 8.38 -27.46
CA ALA A 489 -25.38 8.09 -28.85
C ALA A 489 -26.66 8.82 -29.34
N ALA A 490 -27.56 9.18 -28.43
CA ALA A 490 -28.72 10.04 -28.70
C ALA A 490 -28.39 11.55 -28.72
N GLY A 491 -27.18 11.95 -28.29
CA GLY A 491 -26.78 13.35 -28.13
C GLY A 491 -27.30 14.04 -26.87
N GLU A 492 -27.88 13.29 -25.91
CA GLU A 492 -28.36 13.80 -24.62
C GLU A 492 -27.22 14.07 -23.62
N LEU A 493 -26.08 13.37 -23.78
CA LEU A 493 -24.88 13.57 -22.97
C LEU A 493 -23.66 13.88 -23.87
N PRO A 494 -22.72 14.73 -23.42
CA PRO A 494 -21.49 15.01 -24.16
C PRO A 494 -20.60 13.76 -24.24
N SER A 495 -20.02 13.53 -25.41
CA SER A 495 -19.04 12.48 -25.64
C SER A 495 -17.62 12.92 -25.28
N LEU A 496 -16.74 11.99 -24.94
CA LEU A 496 -15.34 12.28 -24.62
C LEU A 496 -14.61 12.98 -25.80
N ALA A 497 -14.89 12.55 -27.04
CA ALA A 497 -14.39 13.19 -28.26
C ALA A 497 -14.75 14.69 -28.40
N SER A 498 -15.79 15.16 -27.73
CA SER A 498 -16.23 16.57 -27.76
C SER A 498 -15.49 17.49 -26.79
N GLN A 499 -14.72 16.93 -25.84
CA GLN A 499 -14.10 17.70 -24.76
C GLN A 499 -12.75 18.31 -25.17
N GLY A 500 -12.46 19.52 -24.67
CA GLY A 500 -11.29 20.31 -25.09
C GLY A 500 -9.95 19.79 -24.56
N ASP A 501 -9.97 19.22 -23.35
CA ASP A 501 -8.88 18.47 -22.72
C ASP A 501 -8.50 17.26 -23.57
N PHE A 502 -9.48 16.42 -23.91
CA PHE A 502 -9.27 15.22 -24.71
C PHE A 502 -8.79 15.56 -26.12
N GLN A 503 -9.29 16.64 -26.72
CA GLN A 503 -8.80 17.14 -28.01
C GLN A 503 -7.36 17.65 -27.92
N TYR A 504 -6.99 18.37 -26.85
CA TYR A 504 -5.60 18.78 -26.60
C TYR A 504 -4.68 17.57 -26.46
N PHE A 505 -5.04 16.60 -25.61
CA PHE A 505 -4.27 15.37 -25.45
C PHE A 505 -4.22 14.53 -26.73
N ARG A 506 -5.26 14.50 -27.58
CA ARG A 506 -5.24 13.88 -28.91
C ARG A 506 -4.57 14.73 -30.01
N ALA A 507 -4.07 15.93 -29.71
CA ALA A 507 -3.12 16.66 -30.55
C ALA A 507 -1.66 16.40 -30.14
N VAL A 508 -1.40 16.20 -28.84
CA VAL A 508 -0.08 15.78 -28.29
C VAL A 508 0.19 14.28 -28.56
N TYR A 509 -0.82 13.45 -28.39
CA TYR A 509 -0.82 12.00 -28.63
C TYR A 509 -1.80 11.65 -29.76
N PRO A 510 -1.48 11.97 -31.03
CA PRO A 510 -2.38 11.74 -32.16
C PRO A 510 -2.61 10.24 -32.39
N HIS A 511 -3.87 9.85 -32.58
CA HIS A 511 -4.25 8.45 -32.79
C HIS A 511 -3.87 7.91 -34.19
N GLY A 512 -3.80 6.58 -34.32
CA GLY A 512 -3.71 5.86 -35.59
C GLY A 512 -2.36 5.97 -36.31
N PRO A 513 -2.31 5.82 -37.65
CA PRO A 513 -1.06 5.85 -38.42
C PRO A 513 -0.25 7.14 -38.28
N HIS A 514 -0.89 8.25 -37.90
CA HIS A 514 -0.21 9.53 -37.64
C HIS A 514 0.65 9.49 -36.35
N ALA A 515 0.33 8.61 -35.38
CA ALA A 515 1.20 8.29 -34.24
C ALA A 515 2.58 7.77 -34.67
N ALA A 516 2.63 7.01 -35.78
CA ALA A 516 3.86 6.42 -36.29
C ALA A 516 4.85 7.50 -36.79
N ALA A 517 4.33 8.55 -37.44
CA ALA A 517 5.14 9.65 -37.96
C ALA A 517 5.65 10.62 -36.87
N ALA A 518 4.94 10.74 -35.74
CA ALA A 518 5.29 11.67 -34.67
C ALA A 518 6.10 11.04 -33.52
N ALA A 519 5.86 9.77 -33.17
CA ALA A 519 6.52 9.09 -32.05
C ALA A 519 6.69 7.57 -32.26
N GLY A 520 6.56 7.09 -33.49
CA GLY A 520 6.70 5.66 -33.82
C GLY A 520 5.58 4.76 -33.26
N GLY A 521 4.37 5.28 -33.03
CA GLY A 521 3.16 4.48 -32.76
C GLY A 521 2.64 4.52 -31.32
N GLU A 522 1.40 4.03 -31.18
CA GLU A 522 0.60 3.87 -29.94
C GLU A 522 -0.02 2.46 -29.97
N ASP A 523 0.11 1.69 -28.89
CA ASP A 523 -0.65 0.44 -28.70
C ASP A 523 -2.00 0.70 -28.00
N GLY A 524 -1.98 1.61 -27.01
CA GLY A 524 -3.15 2.02 -26.26
C GLY A 524 -2.97 3.37 -25.57
N PHE A 525 -4.06 3.90 -25.02
CA PHE A 525 -4.13 5.23 -24.42
C PHE A 525 -5.09 5.24 -23.23
N VAL A 526 -4.61 5.68 -22.06
CA VAL A 526 -5.44 5.97 -20.88
C VAL A 526 -5.77 7.45 -20.87
N PHE A 527 -7.00 7.83 -20.50
CA PHE A 527 -7.37 9.21 -20.25
C PHE A 527 -8.32 9.37 -19.07
N MET A 528 -8.11 10.43 -18.28
CA MET A 528 -9.01 10.97 -17.28
C MET A 528 -9.25 12.46 -17.59
N SER A 529 -10.52 12.83 -17.75
CA SER A 529 -10.93 14.17 -18.19
C SER A 529 -11.16 15.16 -17.04
N ASP A 530 -11.21 16.46 -17.38
CA ASP A 530 -11.73 17.54 -16.51
C ASP A 530 -13.06 17.10 -15.85
N ALA A 531 -13.95 16.53 -16.67
CA ALA A 531 -15.28 16.11 -16.27
C ALA A 531 -15.28 14.85 -15.38
N PHE A 532 -14.33 13.91 -15.58
CA PHE A 532 -14.18 12.74 -14.71
C PHE A 532 -13.68 13.14 -13.32
N VAL A 533 -12.64 13.97 -13.23
CA VAL A 533 -12.09 14.45 -11.95
C VAL A 533 -13.13 15.34 -11.24
N GLY A 534 -13.82 16.22 -11.98
CA GLY A 534 -14.94 17.01 -11.46
C GLY A 534 -16.12 16.16 -10.95
N LYS A 535 -16.42 15.02 -11.59
CA LYS A 535 -17.41 14.06 -11.10
C LYS A 535 -16.95 13.37 -9.82
N VAL A 536 -15.72 12.86 -9.77
CA VAL A 536 -15.15 12.13 -8.61
C VAL A 536 -14.97 13.04 -7.38
N THR A 537 -14.78 14.34 -7.58
CA THR A 537 -14.69 15.34 -6.49
C THR A 537 -16.00 16.06 -6.18
N GLY A 538 -17.04 15.84 -6.99
CA GLY A 538 -18.38 16.41 -6.80
C GLY A 538 -19.14 15.83 -5.60
N ALA A 539 -20.03 16.64 -5.03
CA ALA A 539 -20.80 16.33 -3.82
C ALA A 539 -21.53 14.99 -3.89
N ALA A 540 -22.20 14.73 -5.02
CA ALA A 540 -22.96 13.49 -5.23
C ALA A 540 -22.07 12.24 -5.09
N PHE A 541 -20.89 12.27 -5.73
CA PHE A 541 -19.96 11.14 -5.70
C PHE A 541 -19.30 10.98 -4.34
N LYS A 542 -18.70 12.04 -3.76
CA LYS A 542 -18.00 11.93 -2.47
C LYS A 542 -18.95 11.53 -1.32
N ILE A 543 -20.21 11.98 -1.32
CA ILE A 543 -21.22 11.57 -0.31
C ILE A 543 -21.67 10.13 -0.55
N MET A 544 -21.99 9.73 -1.80
CA MET A 544 -22.39 8.34 -2.07
C MET A 544 -21.24 7.34 -1.83
N LEU A 545 -19.99 7.75 -2.10
CA LEU A 545 -18.80 7.00 -1.73
C LEU A 545 -18.69 6.85 -0.20
N ALA A 546 -18.88 7.91 0.57
CA ALA A 546 -18.85 7.82 2.04
C ALA A 546 -19.91 6.83 2.58
N ARG A 547 -21.16 6.90 2.08
CA ARG A 547 -22.22 5.92 2.38
C ARG A 547 -21.81 4.49 2.01
N ARG A 548 -21.22 4.30 0.83
CA ARG A 548 -20.73 2.99 0.33
C ARG A 548 -19.55 2.44 1.15
N THR A 549 -18.65 3.30 1.63
CA THR A 549 -17.52 2.93 2.48
C THR A 549 -18.00 2.52 3.87
N ALA A 550 -18.94 3.24 4.47
CA ALA A 550 -19.59 2.85 5.72
C ALA A 550 -20.29 1.48 5.56
N ALA A 551 -21.12 1.33 4.52
CA ALA A 551 -21.78 0.07 4.22
C ALA A 551 -20.83 -1.13 4.04
N ARG A 552 -19.63 -0.92 3.47
CA ARG A 552 -18.59 -1.95 3.36
C ARG A 552 -17.96 -2.27 4.72
N ALA A 553 -17.80 -1.29 5.60
CA ALA A 553 -17.34 -1.52 6.97
C ALA A 553 -18.36 -2.35 7.77
N ASP A 554 -19.65 -2.06 7.64
CA ASP A 554 -20.73 -2.81 8.30
C ASP A 554 -20.76 -4.28 7.84
N LEU A 555 -20.68 -4.51 6.52
CA LEU A 555 -20.58 -5.85 5.93
C LEU A 555 -19.35 -6.60 6.46
N ARG A 556 -18.20 -5.91 6.65
CA ARG A 556 -16.97 -6.51 7.18
C ARG A 556 -17.08 -6.81 8.68
N ALA A 557 -17.73 -5.94 9.45
CA ALA A 557 -18.01 -6.16 10.86
C ALA A 557 -18.90 -7.40 11.04
N LEU A 558 -19.99 -7.52 10.26
CA LEU A 558 -20.89 -8.67 10.31
C LEU A 558 -20.20 -9.99 9.90
N GLY A 559 -19.32 -9.94 8.89
CA GLY A 559 -18.47 -11.07 8.51
C GLY A 559 -17.50 -11.46 9.63
N SER A 560 -16.88 -10.48 10.28
CA SER A 560 -15.97 -10.70 11.43
C SER A 560 -16.72 -11.27 12.64
N THR A 561 -17.97 -10.86 12.91
CA THR A 561 -18.82 -11.46 13.94
C THR A 561 -19.12 -12.93 13.65
N ALA A 562 -19.41 -13.28 12.40
CA ALA A 562 -19.66 -14.66 12.00
C ALA A 562 -18.41 -15.54 12.13
N LEU A 563 -17.25 -15.05 11.68
CA LEU A 563 -15.95 -15.74 11.83
C LEU A 563 -15.55 -15.89 13.31
N THR A 564 -15.78 -14.85 14.13
CA THR A 564 -15.53 -14.89 15.58
C THR A 564 -16.39 -15.96 16.26
N HIS A 565 -17.69 -16.06 15.91
CA HIS A 565 -18.54 -17.15 16.39
C HIS A 565 -17.97 -18.52 15.97
N GLY A 566 -17.54 -18.65 14.71
CA GLY A 566 -16.91 -19.86 14.20
C GLY A 566 -15.69 -20.30 15.01
N LEU A 567 -14.76 -19.37 15.27
CA LEU A 567 -13.53 -19.60 16.03
C LEU A 567 -13.79 -20.14 17.44
N PHE A 568 -14.83 -19.67 18.12
CA PHE A 568 -15.15 -20.06 19.50
C PHE A 568 -16.11 -21.25 19.62
N GLU A 569 -17.19 -21.31 18.83
CA GLU A 569 -18.20 -22.37 18.93
C GLU A 569 -18.05 -23.50 17.90
N GLY A 570 -17.04 -23.42 17.02
CA GLY A 570 -16.64 -24.50 16.11
C GLY A 570 -17.37 -24.55 14.76
N GLY A 571 -18.04 -23.47 14.38
CA GLY A 571 -18.68 -23.32 13.07
C GLY A 571 -19.47 -22.02 12.93
N LEU A 572 -19.67 -21.59 11.68
CA LEU A 572 -20.47 -20.40 11.38
C LEU A 572 -21.93 -20.57 11.80
N PRO A 573 -22.60 -19.50 12.27
CA PRO A 573 -24.06 -19.46 12.36
C PRO A 573 -24.67 -19.68 10.98
N SER A 574 -25.77 -20.44 10.90
CA SER A 574 -26.45 -20.79 9.64
C SER A 574 -26.97 -19.58 8.86
N ASP A 575 -27.55 -18.63 9.59
CA ASP A 575 -28.37 -17.54 9.06
C ASP A 575 -28.39 -16.34 10.01
N ARG A 576 -29.01 -15.23 9.57
CA ARG A 576 -29.15 -13.98 10.34
C ARG A 576 -29.76 -14.18 11.73
N THR A 577 -30.66 -15.14 11.92
CA THR A 577 -31.30 -15.44 13.21
C THR A 577 -30.36 -16.19 14.13
N ALA A 578 -29.60 -17.17 13.62
CA ALA A 578 -28.55 -17.82 14.40
C ALA A 578 -27.47 -16.81 14.81
N LEU A 579 -27.06 -15.94 13.87
CA LEU A 579 -26.06 -14.90 14.09
C LEU A 579 -26.52 -13.85 15.11
N SER A 580 -27.81 -13.48 15.15
CA SER A 580 -28.34 -12.55 16.17
C SER A 580 -28.39 -13.12 17.59
N HIS A 581 -28.19 -14.43 17.78
CA HIS A 581 -28.02 -15.06 19.09
C HIS A 581 -26.55 -15.30 19.46
N SER A 582 -25.60 -14.90 18.60
CA SER A 582 -24.16 -14.95 18.89
C SER A 582 -23.79 -14.00 20.04
N PRO A 583 -23.00 -14.42 21.04
CA PRO A 583 -22.53 -13.54 22.11
C PRO A 583 -21.54 -12.47 21.64
N PHE A 584 -21.12 -12.52 20.37
CA PHE A 584 -20.27 -11.51 19.74
C PHE A 584 -21.06 -10.47 18.93
N ALA A 585 -22.36 -10.71 18.68
CA ALA A 585 -23.23 -9.83 17.94
C ALA A 585 -23.89 -8.76 18.82
N SER A 586 -23.97 -7.54 18.29
CA SER A 586 -24.89 -6.49 18.74
C SER A 586 -26.06 -6.39 17.76
N ALA A 587 -27.21 -5.90 18.24
CA ALA A 587 -28.33 -5.51 17.39
C ALA A 587 -27.97 -4.39 16.38
N LEU A 588 -26.89 -3.64 16.64
CA LEU A 588 -26.34 -2.64 15.72
C LEU A 588 -25.66 -3.29 14.50
N ASP A 589 -24.91 -4.39 14.68
CA ASP A 589 -24.18 -5.08 13.60
C ASP A 589 -25.10 -5.70 12.52
N LEU A 590 -26.41 -5.69 12.77
CA LEU A 590 -27.44 -6.26 11.92
C LEU A 590 -28.09 -5.22 11.00
N LYS A 591 -27.61 -3.97 11.02
CA LYS A 591 -28.13 -2.83 10.25
C LYS A 591 -27.00 -1.89 9.81
N HIS A 592 -27.27 -1.10 8.78
CA HIS A 592 -26.50 0.11 8.46
C HIS A 592 -26.85 1.26 9.43
N ASP A 593 -26.02 2.30 9.49
CA ASP A 593 -26.28 3.55 10.24
C ASP A 593 -27.63 4.20 9.90
N ASP A 594 -28.12 4.03 8.67
CA ASP A 594 -29.44 4.52 8.23
C ASP A 594 -30.63 3.62 8.60
N GLY A 595 -30.37 2.53 9.34
CA GLY A 595 -31.37 1.59 9.83
C GLY A 595 -31.78 0.48 8.86
N ARG A 596 -31.29 0.48 7.60
CA ARG A 596 -31.53 -0.61 6.64
C ARG A 596 -30.87 -1.91 7.11
N GLU A 597 -31.55 -3.05 6.92
CA GLU A 597 -31.09 -4.33 7.47
C GLU A 597 -30.01 -5.01 6.62
N LEU A 598 -29.06 -5.66 7.29
CA LEU A 598 -28.02 -6.49 6.69
C LEU A 598 -28.46 -7.96 6.61
N SER A 599 -28.42 -8.56 5.41
CA SER A 599 -28.67 -9.99 5.26
C SER A 599 -27.38 -10.79 5.46
N TYR A 600 -27.52 -12.03 5.94
CA TYR A 600 -26.40 -12.96 6.16
C TYR A 600 -26.89 -14.40 6.02
N ASP A 601 -26.07 -15.23 5.37
CA ASP A 601 -26.19 -16.67 5.21
C ASP A 601 -24.78 -17.31 5.25
N ALA A 602 -24.67 -18.52 5.81
CA ALA A 602 -23.38 -19.19 6.01
C ALA A 602 -22.63 -19.57 4.72
N GLN A 603 -23.34 -19.73 3.60
CA GLN A 603 -22.72 -20.10 2.32
C GLN A 603 -22.28 -18.88 1.50
N THR A 604 -23.02 -17.77 1.63
CA THR A 604 -22.96 -16.62 0.72
C THR A 604 -22.58 -15.29 1.37
N GLY A 605 -22.38 -15.29 2.70
CA GLY A 605 -21.79 -14.21 3.48
C GLY A 605 -22.73 -13.03 3.77
N PRO A 606 -22.20 -11.94 4.35
CA PRO A 606 -22.91 -10.67 4.53
C PRO A 606 -23.28 -10.01 3.20
N ARG A 607 -24.52 -9.52 3.07
CA ARG A 607 -25.02 -8.81 1.87
C ARG A 607 -26.01 -7.70 2.22
N SER A 608 -26.05 -6.62 1.45
CA SER A 608 -27.04 -5.55 1.60
C SER A 608 -27.41 -4.88 0.27
N ALA A 609 -28.21 -3.81 0.32
CA ALA A 609 -28.53 -2.98 -0.85
C ALA A 609 -27.30 -2.31 -1.50
N PHE A 610 -26.13 -2.32 -0.84
CA PHE A 610 -24.85 -1.89 -1.41
C PHE A 610 -24.03 -3.04 -2.02
N GLY A 611 -24.53 -4.28 -2.01
CA GLY A 611 -23.88 -5.46 -2.58
C GLY A 611 -23.24 -6.36 -1.53
N THR A 612 -22.06 -6.89 -1.84
CA THR A 612 -21.24 -7.78 -0.99
C THR A 612 -19.79 -7.28 -0.90
N LEU A 613 -18.99 -7.80 0.04
CA LEU A 613 -17.60 -7.34 0.23
C LEU A 613 -16.69 -7.44 -1.00
N ALA A 614 -16.96 -8.41 -1.89
CA ALA A 614 -16.24 -8.59 -3.16
C ALA A 614 -16.98 -7.98 -4.36
N HIS A 615 -18.31 -7.86 -4.31
CA HIS A 615 -19.15 -7.28 -5.37
C HIS A 615 -20.02 -6.16 -4.79
N MET A 616 -19.39 -5.03 -4.45
CA MET A 616 -20.10 -3.82 -4.03
C MET A 616 -20.72 -3.14 -5.26
N VAL A 617 -21.98 -2.73 -5.19
CA VAL A 617 -22.70 -2.05 -6.29
C VAL A 617 -21.92 -0.80 -6.75
N PRO A 618 -21.81 -0.55 -8.08
CA PRO A 618 -21.16 0.65 -8.62
C PRO A 618 -21.74 1.96 -8.09
N VAL A 619 -20.89 2.99 -7.96
CA VAL A 619 -21.36 4.30 -7.51
C VAL A 619 -22.35 4.90 -8.53
N THR A 620 -22.16 4.67 -9.83
CA THR A 620 -23.08 5.14 -10.89
C THR A 620 -24.49 4.54 -10.76
N ASP A 621 -24.63 3.25 -10.42
CA ASP A 621 -25.95 2.64 -10.18
C ASP A 621 -26.58 3.14 -8.87
N LEU A 622 -25.80 3.32 -7.80
CA LEU A 622 -26.28 3.90 -6.54
C LEU A 622 -26.77 5.35 -6.73
N LEU A 623 -26.08 6.15 -7.55
CA LEU A 623 -26.49 7.51 -7.92
C LEU A 623 -27.74 7.55 -8.81
N ALA A 624 -27.95 6.54 -9.66
CA ALA A 624 -29.18 6.38 -10.44
C ALA A 624 -30.38 5.95 -9.56
N ALA A 625 -30.13 5.15 -8.52
CA ALA A 625 -31.14 4.74 -7.54
C ALA A 625 -31.52 5.84 -6.54
N TRP A 626 -30.67 6.87 -6.35
CA TRP A 626 -30.88 7.95 -5.38
C TRP A 626 -31.90 9.00 -5.85
N LYS A 627 -33.19 8.66 -5.69
CA LYS A 627 -34.33 9.44 -6.20
C LYS A 627 -34.63 10.73 -5.46
N ASP A 628 -34.53 10.75 -4.13
CA ASP A 628 -34.84 11.93 -3.31
C ASP A 628 -33.78 13.05 -3.41
N ARG A 629 -32.52 12.68 -3.68
CA ARG A 629 -31.36 13.58 -3.70
C ARG A 629 -31.26 14.45 -2.44
N THR A 630 -31.57 13.84 -1.30
CA THR A 630 -31.42 14.41 0.05
C THR A 630 -30.18 13.89 0.76
N VAL A 631 -29.45 14.81 1.39
CA VAL A 631 -28.29 14.55 2.24
C VAL A 631 -28.61 14.96 3.68
N THR A 632 -27.95 14.34 4.65
CA THR A 632 -27.99 14.80 6.04
C THR A 632 -27.14 16.06 6.22
N ARG A 633 -27.38 16.79 7.31
CA ARG A 633 -26.56 17.94 7.69
C ARG A 633 -25.09 17.56 7.90
N ALA A 634 -24.81 16.38 8.47
CA ALA A 634 -23.44 15.91 8.67
C ALA A 634 -22.71 15.62 7.34
N GLU A 635 -23.41 15.14 6.31
CA GLU A 635 -22.87 14.96 4.96
C GLU A 635 -22.61 16.29 4.25
N SER A 636 -23.48 17.30 4.46
CA SER A 636 -23.27 18.68 3.99
C SER A 636 -21.98 19.26 4.60
N GLU A 637 -21.90 19.30 5.93
CA GLU A 637 -20.77 19.88 6.66
C GLU A 637 -19.45 19.15 6.34
N ALA A 638 -19.46 17.82 6.21
CA ALA A 638 -18.28 17.05 5.81
C ALA A 638 -17.85 17.28 4.35
N TYR A 639 -18.79 17.50 3.43
CA TYR A 639 -18.45 17.85 2.04
C TYR A 639 -17.96 19.31 1.92
N GLU A 640 -18.52 20.25 2.68
CA GLU A 640 -18.06 21.63 2.76
C GLU A 640 -16.63 21.73 3.34
N GLU A 641 -16.31 20.91 4.36
CA GLU A 641 -14.94 20.76 4.88
C GLU A 641 -13.98 20.20 3.80
N PHE A 642 -14.39 19.14 3.09
CA PHE A 642 -13.61 18.58 1.97
C PHE A 642 -13.39 19.59 0.83
N GLN A 643 -14.44 20.28 0.39
CA GLN A 643 -14.39 21.30 -0.67
C GLN A 643 -13.42 22.44 -0.28
N THR A 644 -13.55 22.94 0.95
CA THR A 644 -12.69 24.00 1.50
C THR A 644 -11.23 23.55 1.59
N GLY A 645 -11.00 22.28 1.95
CA GLY A 645 -9.67 21.67 1.95
C GLY A 645 -9.09 21.56 0.53
N TYR A 646 -9.85 21.04 -0.43
CA TYR A 646 -9.42 20.84 -1.81
C TYR A 646 -9.08 22.16 -2.51
N GLN A 647 -9.91 23.20 -2.35
CA GLN A 647 -9.69 24.54 -2.92
C GLN A 647 -8.51 25.32 -2.29
N GLN A 648 -7.95 24.87 -1.16
CA GLN A 648 -6.71 25.46 -0.66
C GLN A 648 -5.48 25.05 -1.49
N TYR A 649 -5.55 23.88 -2.12
CA TYR A 649 -4.55 23.34 -3.04
C TYR A 649 -4.91 23.71 -4.49
N TRP A 650 -6.07 23.31 -5.03
CA TRP A 650 -6.47 23.67 -6.41
C TRP A 650 -7.09 25.05 -6.47
N ARG A 651 -6.36 25.96 -7.10
CA ARG A 651 -6.71 27.39 -7.22
C ARG A 651 -6.94 27.84 -8.65
N ALA A 652 -6.42 27.07 -9.62
CA ALA A 652 -6.34 27.47 -11.02
C ALA A 652 -7.21 26.63 -11.95
N PHE A 653 -7.02 25.31 -11.99
CA PHE A 653 -7.69 24.40 -12.93
C PHE A 653 -7.93 23.00 -12.32
N ILE A 654 -8.50 22.10 -13.10
CA ILE A 654 -8.56 20.64 -12.84
C ILE A 654 -7.43 19.97 -13.62
N ASP A 655 -6.92 18.83 -13.14
CA ASP A 655 -5.81 18.09 -13.76
C ASP A 655 -6.29 16.90 -14.63
N PRO A 656 -6.56 17.05 -15.93
CA PRO A 656 -6.68 15.92 -16.85
C PRO A 656 -5.35 15.20 -17.03
N ILE A 657 -5.44 13.89 -17.19
CA ILE A 657 -4.30 12.96 -17.19
C ILE A 657 -4.42 12.07 -18.43
N GLY A 658 -3.40 12.07 -19.28
CA GLY A 658 -3.33 11.20 -20.45
C GLY A 658 -2.04 10.37 -20.45
N VAL A 659 -2.16 9.06 -20.70
CA VAL A 659 -1.04 8.12 -20.72
C VAL A 659 -1.02 7.34 -22.02
N ARG A 660 0.00 7.55 -22.85
CA ARG A 660 0.29 6.73 -24.02
C ARG A 660 1.00 5.45 -23.59
N ILE A 661 0.47 4.32 -24.03
CA ILE A 661 1.01 2.97 -23.81
C ILE A 661 1.61 2.48 -25.13
N LYS A 662 2.84 1.98 -25.07
CA LYS A 662 3.57 1.44 -26.23
C LYS A 662 4.33 0.18 -25.85
N ARG A 663 4.19 -0.88 -26.64
CA ARG A 663 4.93 -2.13 -26.43
C ARG A 663 6.39 -1.98 -26.86
N ARG A 664 7.27 -2.72 -26.19
CA ARG A 664 8.71 -2.83 -26.48
C ARG A 664 9.11 -4.29 -26.52
N ASP A 665 10.26 -4.59 -27.10
CA ASP A 665 10.85 -5.93 -27.01
C ASP A 665 11.11 -6.26 -25.52
N GLY A 666 10.54 -7.36 -25.03
CA GLY A 666 10.61 -7.76 -23.62
C GLY A 666 9.74 -6.95 -22.64
N GLY A 667 9.03 -5.89 -23.04
CA GLY A 667 8.32 -5.06 -22.07
C GLY A 667 7.48 -3.91 -22.64
N TRP A 668 7.41 -2.81 -21.89
CA TRP A 668 6.48 -1.70 -22.13
C TRP A 668 7.11 -0.33 -21.86
N ALA A 669 6.55 0.67 -22.53
CA ALA A 669 6.81 2.09 -22.30
C ALA A 669 5.48 2.81 -22.03
N LEU A 670 5.45 3.53 -20.91
CA LEU A 670 4.36 4.42 -20.49
C LEU A 670 4.88 5.86 -20.60
N ASP A 671 4.06 6.76 -21.12
CA ASP A 671 4.37 8.16 -21.39
C ASP A 671 3.14 8.98 -20.95
N ALA A 672 3.23 9.64 -19.80
CA ALA A 672 2.11 10.25 -19.10
C ALA A 672 2.31 11.76 -18.93
N ARG A 673 1.23 12.51 -19.14
CA ARG A 673 1.15 13.95 -18.85
C ARG A 673 -0.04 14.28 -17.97
N MET A 674 0.17 15.22 -17.05
CA MET A 674 -0.82 15.78 -16.11
C MET A 674 -0.69 17.29 -16.15
N LEU A 675 -1.79 18.03 -16.31
CA LEU A 675 -1.79 19.48 -16.55
C LEU A 675 -2.92 20.15 -15.78
N PRO A 676 -2.70 21.09 -14.85
CA PRO A 676 -1.41 21.63 -14.39
C PRO A 676 -0.68 20.71 -13.40
N LEU A 677 0.38 21.26 -12.80
CA LEU A 677 1.05 20.73 -11.63
C LEU A 677 0.39 21.28 -10.36
N ILE A 678 0.23 20.36 -9.42
CA ILE A 678 -0.32 20.54 -8.08
C ILE A 678 0.57 21.45 -7.21
N GLU A 679 0.02 22.56 -6.70
CA GLU A 679 0.69 23.40 -5.70
C GLU A 679 0.99 22.60 -4.42
N ARG A 680 2.24 22.71 -3.93
CA ARG A 680 2.76 22.18 -2.64
C ARG A 680 3.00 20.67 -2.59
N THR A 681 3.31 20.05 -3.73
CA THR A 681 3.75 18.64 -3.84
C THR A 681 5.23 18.42 -3.52
N GLU A 682 5.64 17.15 -3.41
CA GLU A 682 7.05 16.76 -3.57
C GLU A 682 7.63 17.17 -4.95
N TYR A 683 6.78 17.24 -5.99
CA TYR A 683 7.13 17.77 -7.31
C TYR A 683 7.54 19.25 -7.29
N ASP A 684 6.89 20.10 -6.50
CA ASP A 684 7.34 21.50 -6.30
C ASP A 684 8.74 21.56 -5.69
N GLU A 685 9.06 20.69 -4.71
CA GLU A 685 10.43 20.61 -4.17
C GLU A 685 11.44 20.12 -5.21
N LEU A 686 11.08 19.16 -6.07
CA LEU A 686 11.92 18.72 -7.19
C LEU A 686 12.15 19.84 -8.21
N LEU A 687 11.10 20.57 -8.60
CA LEU A 687 11.16 21.70 -9.53
C LEU A 687 12.02 22.85 -8.98
N GLU A 688 11.93 23.15 -7.68
CA GLU A 688 12.84 24.11 -7.05
C GLU A 688 14.30 23.64 -7.06
N ILE A 689 14.55 22.33 -6.95
CA ILE A 689 15.89 21.74 -6.94
C ILE A 689 16.50 21.71 -8.35
N THR A 690 15.74 21.38 -9.39
CA THR A 690 16.22 21.34 -10.79
C THR A 690 16.24 22.71 -11.46
N GLY A 691 15.22 23.55 -11.22
CA GLY A 691 14.95 24.76 -12.01
C GLY A 691 14.40 24.42 -13.40
N SER A 692 14.67 25.26 -14.41
CA SER A 692 14.11 25.12 -15.77
C SER A 692 14.96 24.29 -16.76
N GLN A 693 16.02 23.61 -16.30
CA GLN A 693 16.97 22.90 -17.16
C GLN A 693 16.50 21.47 -17.45
N THR A 694 16.65 21.03 -18.70
CA THR A 694 16.42 19.64 -19.14
C THR A 694 17.71 19.02 -19.71
N ILE A 695 17.78 17.69 -19.75
CA ILE A 695 18.89 16.90 -20.28
C ILE A 695 18.38 15.63 -20.97
N ALA A 696 19.14 15.15 -21.96
CA ALA A 696 19.03 13.77 -22.41
C ALA A 696 19.62 12.88 -21.31
N ALA A 697 18.80 12.01 -20.70
CA ALA A 697 19.15 11.24 -19.51
C ALA A 697 19.27 9.74 -19.83
N PRO A 698 20.36 9.27 -20.47
CA PRO A 698 20.47 7.87 -20.87
C PRO A 698 20.51 6.93 -19.67
N ALA A 699 19.74 5.85 -19.76
CA ALA A 699 19.77 4.71 -18.85
C ALA A 699 21.18 4.09 -18.76
N PRO A 700 21.54 3.46 -17.63
CA PRO A 700 22.82 2.79 -17.46
C PRO A 700 22.83 1.42 -18.18
N ASP A 701 24.02 0.97 -18.61
CA ASP A 701 24.22 -0.42 -19.05
C ASP A 701 24.23 -1.42 -17.88
N ASP A 702 24.27 -0.91 -16.64
CA ASP A 702 24.69 -1.64 -15.44
C ASP A 702 24.48 -0.83 -14.15
N GLY A 703 23.81 -1.43 -13.16
CA GLY A 703 23.67 -0.87 -11.82
C GLY A 703 22.46 0.04 -11.61
N LEU A 704 22.45 0.73 -10.47
CA LEU A 704 21.45 1.73 -10.10
C LEU A 704 21.98 3.16 -10.38
N LEU A 705 21.11 4.03 -10.87
CA LEU A 705 21.48 5.36 -11.35
C LEU A 705 20.40 6.42 -11.05
N TRP A 706 20.82 7.58 -10.57
CA TRP A 706 20.00 8.78 -10.44
C TRP A 706 20.65 9.94 -11.20
N GLN A 707 19.89 10.62 -12.06
CA GLN A 707 20.33 11.80 -12.84
C GLN A 707 19.46 13.01 -12.49
N LEU A 708 20.09 14.19 -12.45
CA LEU A 708 19.45 15.45 -12.07
C LEU A 708 19.97 16.59 -12.97
N ALA A 709 19.07 17.25 -13.69
CA ALA A 709 19.36 18.51 -14.37
C ALA A 709 19.49 19.64 -13.33
N VAL A 710 20.46 20.54 -13.51
CA VAL A 710 20.76 21.63 -12.56
C VAL A 710 20.81 22.95 -13.31
N ALA A 711 19.71 23.70 -13.26
CA ALA A 711 19.63 25.03 -13.84
C ALA A 711 20.48 26.05 -13.05
N ARG A 712 20.90 27.11 -13.74
CA ARG A 712 21.69 28.21 -13.16
C ARG A 712 20.92 28.96 -12.06
N ASP A 713 19.60 28.94 -12.11
CA ASP A 713 18.67 29.56 -11.15
C ASP A 713 18.10 28.55 -10.12
N SER A 714 18.61 27.32 -10.07
CA SER A 714 18.14 26.30 -9.11
C SER A 714 18.29 26.73 -7.64
N LYS A 715 17.36 26.30 -6.79
CA LYS A 715 17.43 26.48 -5.33
C LYS A 715 18.62 25.73 -4.73
N MET A 716 19.07 24.64 -5.36
CA MET A 716 20.28 23.91 -5.00
C MET A 716 21.54 24.79 -5.12
N ARG A 717 21.80 25.38 -6.30
CA ARG A 717 22.95 26.26 -6.53
C ARG A 717 22.92 27.46 -5.58
N ARG A 718 21.77 28.15 -5.47
CA ARG A 718 21.57 29.27 -4.53
C ARG A 718 21.88 28.91 -3.07
N LYS A 719 21.39 27.77 -2.57
CA LYS A 719 21.64 27.32 -1.19
C LYS A 719 23.14 27.10 -0.93
N ILE A 720 23.82 26.39 -1.83
CA ILE A 720 25.24 26.04 -1.64
C ILE A 720 26.13 27.29 -1.77
N ASP A 721 25.83 28.19 -2.72
CA ASP A 721 26.51 29.48 -2.82
C ASP A 721 26.26 30.40 -1.61
N GLN A 722 25.13 30.25 -0.90
CA GLN A 722 24.88 30.95 0.37
C GLN A 722 25.68 30.31 1.51
N THR A 723 25.70 28.98 1.61
CA THR A 723 26.49 28.23 2.61
C THR A 723 27.99 28.51 2.48
N GLY A 724 28.56 28.48 1.27
CA GLY A 724 29.98 28.79 1.05
C GLY A 724 30.38 30.21 1.47
N ARG A 725 29.49 31.19 1.28
CA ARG A 725 29.68 32.56 1.79
C ARG A 725 29.55 32.66 3.31
N ALA A 726 28.65 31.91 3.94
CA ALA A 726 28.50 31.87 5.39
C ALA A 726 29.70 31.22 6.09
N PHE A 727 30.27 30.15 5.53
CA PHE A 727 31.46 29.48 6.04
C PHE A 727 32.75 30.21 5.66
N GLY A 728 32.97 31.37 6.29
CA GLY A 728 34.23 32.11 6.25
C GLY A 728 34.42 33.04 5.05
N GLY A 729 33.34 33.47 4.39
CA GLY A 729 33.39 34.46 3.31
C GLY A 729 33.94 33.95 1.97
N ARG A 730 34.30 32.67 1.85
CA ARG A 730 34.95 32.08 0.68
C ARG A 730 33.94 31.82 -0.44
N ALA A 731 33.64 32.84 -1.24
CA ALA A 731 32.78 32.72 -2.43
C ALA A 731 33.27 31.65 -3.44
N GLU A 732 34.57 31.35 -3.44
CA GLU A 732 35.24 30.28 -4.22
C GLU A 732 34.77 28.86 -3.87
N LEU A 733 34.10 28.65 -2.73
CA LEU A 733 33.47 27.38 -2.35
C LEU A 733 32.06 27.17 -2.96
N GLY A 734 31.59 28.10 -3.80
CA GLY A 734 30.31 27.98 -4.51
C GLY A 734 30.34 26.99 -5.69
N LEU A 735 29.16 26.70 -6.24
CA LEU A 735 28.97 25.82 -7.40
C LEU A 735 29.05 26.58 -8.73
N GLN A 736 29.89 27.61 -8.83
CA GLN A 736 29.98 28.43 -10.05
C GLN A 736 30.50 27.63 -11.26
N TRP A 737 31.36 26.64 -11.02
CA TRP A 737 31.88 25.70 -12.01
C TRP A 737 30.86 24.67 -12.51
N LEU A 738 29.80 24.42 -11.75
CA LEU A 738 28.83 23.36 -12.05
C LEU A 738 27.97 23.76 -13.26
N GLY A 739 28.00 22.91 -14.28
CA GLY A 739 27.14 22.98 -15.45
C GLY A 739 25.80 22.27 -15.26
N ASP A 740 25.20 21.88 -16.38
CA ASP A 740 23.76 21.65 -16.50
C ASP A 740 23.23 20.36 -15.84
N TRP A 741 24.08 19.50 -15.27
CA TRP A 741 23.65 18.25 -14.62
C TRP A 741 24.61 17.67 -13.56
N VAL A 742 24.03 16.85 -12.68
CA VAL A 742 24.69 15.97 -11.71
C VAL A 742 24.10 14.56 -11.81
N ARG A 743 24.91 13.54 -11.55
CA ARG A 743 24.53 12.12 -11.57
C ARG A 743 25.17 11.40 -10.40
N VAL A 744 24.46 10.45 -9.80
CA VAL A 744 24.97 9.55 -8.74
C VAL A 744 24.58 8.13 -9.10
N GLY A 745 25.47 7.16 -8.87
CA GLY A 745 25.19 5.76 -9.21
C GLY A 745 26.00 4.73 -8.42
N LEU A 746 25.59 3.48 -8.59
CA LEU A 746 26.10 2.30 -7.92
C LEU A 746 26.18 1.16 -8.94
N LEU A 747 27.38 0.82 -9.41
CA LEU A 747 27.57 -0.25 -10.41
C LEU A 747 27.39 -1.63 -9.76
N ASP A 748 26.85 -2.61 -10.48
CA ASP A 748 26.56 -3.92 -9.88
C ASP A 748 27.82 -4.79 -9.75
N ARG A 749 28.37 -4.89 -8.55
CA ARG A 749 29.64 -5.60 -8.26
C ARG A 749 29.52 -6.38 -6.96
N ASN A 750 30.31 -7.44 -6.80
CA ASN A 750 30.32 -8.26 -5.59
C ASN A 750 30.55 -7.44 -4.29
N ALA A 751 31.27 -6.30 -4.37
CA ALA A 751 31.44 -5.38 -3.25
C ALA A 751 30.12 -4.76 -2.72
N VAL A 752 29.02 -4.77 -3.48
CA VAL A 752 27.69 -4.39 -2.98
C VAL A 752 27.11 -5.52 -2.10
N TRP A 753 27.37 -6.78 -2.46
CA TRP A 753 26.99 -7.94 -1.63
C TRP A 753 27.79 -7.97 -0.33
N ASP A 754 29.12 -7.79 -0.40
CA ASP A 754 29.99 -7.64 0.78
C ASP A 754 29.44 -6.56 1.74
N ALA A 755 28.98 -5.43 1.18
CA ALA A 755 28.40 -4.32 1.93
C ALA A 755 27.03 -4.66 2.55
N ASN A 756 26.16 -5.38 1.85
CA ASN A 756 24.90 -5.84 2.42
C ASN A 756 25.15 -6.75 3.64
N MET A 757 26.09 -7.70 3.52
CA MET A 757 26.46 -8.62 4.60
C MET A 757 27.00 -7.88 5.85
N ALA A 758 27.85 -6.87 5.66
CA ALA A 758 28.39 -6.09 6.79
C ALA A 758 27.41 -5.04 7.37
N LEU A 759 26.49 -4.51 6.54
CA LEU A 759 25.46 -3.59 7.00
C LEU A 759 24.26 -4.30 7.64
N ASN A 760 24.10 -5.61 7.41
CA ASN A 760 22.98 -6.44 7.86
C ASN A 760 21.64 -5.82 7.42
N LYS A 761 21.55 -5.51 6.12
CA LYS A 761 20.38 -4.84 5.48
C LYS A 761 19.42 -5.80 4.79
N VAL A 762 19.78 -7.07 4.68
CA VAL A 762 18.91 -8.22 4.44
C VAL A 762 19.22 -9.23 5.53
N ARG A 763 18.19 -9.84 6.13
CA ARG A 763 18.35 -10.83 7.21
C ARG A 763 18.56 -12.25 6.66
N SER A 764 19.78 -12.55 6.22
CA SER A 764 20.20 -13.93 6.00
C SER A 764 20.33 -14.68 7.34
N ILE A 765 19.67 -15.84 7.45
CA ILE A 765 19.94 -16.79 8.54
C ILE A 765 21.28 -17.49 8.25
N GLU A 766 22.16 -17.51 9.24
CA GLU A 766 23.54 -18.06 9.22
C GLU A 766 24.55 -17.47 8.21
N PHE A 767 25.60 -16.81 8.73
CA PHE A 767 26.91 -16.73 8.09
C PHE A 767 28.01 -16.78 9.17
N PRO A 768 29.05 -17.64 9.02
CA PRO A 768 30.03 -17.89 10.09
C PRO A 768 31.04 -16.76 10.30
N GLU A 769 31.35 -15.97 9.28
CA GLU A 769 32.24 -14.81 9.38
C GLU A 769 31.61 -13.57 8.72
N ARG A 770 31.70 -12.42 9.38
CA ARG A 770 31.25 -11.13 8.85
C ARG A 770 32.46 -10.33 8.35
N PRO A 771 32.47 -9.82 7.11
CA PRO A 771 33.54 -8.94 6.67
C PRO A 771 33.51 -7.63 7.50
N ASN A 772 34.70 -7.12 7.85
CA ASN A 772 34.82 -5.92 8.67
C ASN A 772 34.10 -4.73 8.00
N ARG A 773 33.16 -4.09 8.72
CA ARG A 773 32.38 -2.94 8.24
C ARG A 773 33.30 -1.81 7.74
N ASP A 774 34.43 -1.64 8.41
CA ASP A 774 35.40 -0.58 8.16
C ASP A 774 36.30 -0.86 6.93
N SER A 775 36.30 -2.07 6.35
CA SER A 775 37.09 -2.39 5.14
C SER A 775 36.31 -2.27 3.83
N ILE A 776 35.01 -1.97 3.92
CA ILE A 776 34.08 -2.01 2.78
C ILE A 776 33.87 -0.64 2.12
N LEU A 777 33.88 0.45 2.88
CA LEU A 777 33.55 1.79 2.35
C LEU A 777 34.42 2.20 1.15
N GLY A 778 35.74 1.93 1.20
CA GLY A 778 36.66 2.16 0.08
C GLY A 778 36.62 1.12 -1.05
N ARG A 779 35.81 0.05 -0.92
CA ARG A 779 35.58 -0.98 -1.95
C ARG A 779 34.24 -0.81 -2.67
N LEU A 780 33.34 0.04 -2.16
CA LEU A 780 32.02 0.27 -2.75
C LEU A 780 32.10 0.77 -4.21
N PRO A 781 31.25 0.28 -5.12
CA PRO A 781 31.20 0.73 -6.52
C PRO A 781 30.30 1.98 -6.71
N VAL A 782 30.27 2.85 -5.70
CA VAL A 782 29.56 4.13 -5.73
C VAL A 782 30.38 5.17 -6.49
N PHE A 783 29.71 5.94 -7.34
CA PHE A 783 30.27 7.07 -8.07
C PHE A 783 29.33 8.27 -8.10
N ALA A 784 29.90 9.45 -8.35
CA ALA A 784 29.17 10.66 -8.70
C ALA A 784 29.84 11.34 -9.90
N GLU A 785 29.04 11.94 -10.78
CA GLU A 785 29.50 12.70 -11.94
C GLU A 785 28.83 14.09 -11.93
N ALA A 786 29.56 15.12 -12.34
CA ALA A 786 29.03 16.48 -12.48
C ALA A 786 29.57 17.14 -13.75
N HIS A 787 28.70 17.82 -14.50
CA HIS A 787 29.09 18.62 -15.66
C HIS A 787 29.94 19.83 -15.21
N VAL A 788 31.09 20.05 -15.84
CA VAL A 788 32.01 21.16 -15.55
C VAL A 788 31.87 22.21 -16.64
N ALA A 789 31.11 23.28 -16.37
CA ALA A 789 30.96 24.40 -17.28
C ALA A 789 32.17 25.37 -17.23
N ASP A 790 32.88 25.42 -16.11
CA ASP A 790 34.13 26.18 -15.96
C ASP A 790 35.18 25.36 -15.18
N GLY A 791 36.20 24.88 -15.89
CA GLY A 791 37.30 24.11 -15.32
C GLY A 791 38.29 24.93 -14.48
N LEU A 792 38.39 26.25 -14.72
CA LEU A 792 39.24 27.13 -13.93
C LEU A 792 38.58 27.44 -12.58
N ALA A 793 37.27 27.71 -12.58
CA ALA A 793 36.48 27.82 -11.36
C ALA A 793 36.51 26.51 -10.56
N LEU A 794 36.42 25.34 -11.21
CA LEU A 794 36.55 24.05 -10.52
C LEU A 794 37.94 23.88 -9.88
N ALA A 795 39.01 24.22 -10.60
CA ALA A 795 40.38 24.15 -10.05
C ALA A 795 40.56 25.08 -8.83
N ALA A 796 39.98 26.28 -8.86
CA ALA A 796 39.94 27.18 -7.72
C ALA A 796 39.15 26.59 -6.53
N THR A 797 37.93 26.08 -6.76
CA THR A 797 37.12 25.45 -5.71
C THR A 797 37.81 24.23 -5.10
N LEU A 798 38.41 23.33 -5.90
CA LEU A 798 39.16 22.17 -5.39
C LEU A 798 40.38 22.60 -4.56
N THR A 799 41.07 23.66 -4.96
CA THR A 799 42.20 24.23 -4.21
C THR A 799 41.73 24.85 -2.88
N ALA A 800 40.63 25.62 -2.90
CA ALA A 800 40.04 26.22 -1.70
C ALA A 800 39.50 25.16 -0.71
N VAL A 801 38.91 24.07 -1.22
CA VAL A 801 38.49 22.90 -0.42
C VAL A 801 39.70 22.20 0.19
N ARG A 802 40.77 21.96 -0.59
CA ARG A 802 42.01 21.37 -0.08
C ARG A 802 42.60 22.20 1.06
N ILE A 803 42.78 23.50 0.85
CA ILE A 803 43.29 24.43 1.87
C ILE A 803 42.37 24.46 3.11
N PHE A 804 41.05 24.42 2.93
CA PHE A 804 40.09 24.35 4.03
C PHE A 804 40.24 23.05 4.85
N VAL A 805 40.35 21.89 4.21
CA VAL A 805 40.54 20.60 4.89
C VAL A 805 41.89 20.54 5.61
N GLU A 806 42.96 21.01 4.97
CA GLU A 806 44.30 21.10 5.58
C GLU A 806 44.34 22.06 6.79
N GLN A 807 43.49 23.11 6.80
CA GLN A 807 43.34 24.03 7.93
C GLN A 807 42.43 23.51 9.05
N ALA A 808 41.32 22.85 8.71
CA ALA A 808 40.30 22.41 9.67
C ALA A 808 40.59 21.04 10.31
N ALA A 809 41.33 20.18 9.60
CA ALA A 809 41.59 18.79 9.97
C ALA A 809 43.05 18.39 9.64
N ALA A 810 44.01 19.24 10.01
CA ALA A 810 45.43 19.08 9.74
C ALA A 810 45.94 17.67 10.11
N GLY A 811 46.52 16.95 9.13
CA GLY A 811 47.07 15.59 9.31
C GLY A 811 46.02 14.45 9.36
N MET A 812 44.72 14.75 9.35
CA MET A 812 43.66 13.74 9.29
C MET A 812 43.33 13.29 7.85
N VAL A 813 43.80 14.02 6.84
CA VAL A 813 43.60 13.74 5.41
C VAL A 813 44.93 13.90 4.67
N GLU A 814 45.24 12.96 3.79
CA GLU A 814 46.40 12.95 2.89
C GLU A 814 45.93 13.00 1.42
N TRP A 815 46.56 13.87 0.64
CA TRP A 815 46.31 14.06 -0.80
C TRP A 815 47.43 13.41 -1.62
N GLY A 816 47.08 12.49 -2.53
CA GLY A 816 48.02 11.76 -3.38
C GLY A 816 47.53 11.56 -4.81
N SER A 817 48.32 10.84 -5.59
CA SER A 817 48.02 10.44 -6.97
C SER A 817 47.91 8.92 -7.09
N ASP A 818 46.86 8.45 -7.75
CA ASP A 818 46.71 7.06 -8.19
C ASP A 818 47.33 6.90 -9.60
N GLU A 819 47.50 5.68 -10.10
CA GLU A 819 47.97 5.42 -11.46
C GLU A 819 46.99 6.05 -12.49
N PRO A 820 47.46 6.89 -13.44
CA PRO A 820 46.60 7.46 -14.48
C PRO A 820 45.89 6.39 -15.32
N HIS A 821 44.65 6.66 -15.72
CA HIS A 821 43.87 5.77 -16.58
C HIS A 821 43.55 6.46 -17.92
N ALA A 822 43.80 5.79 -19.04
CA ALA A 822 43.66 6.35 -20.39
C ALA A 822 44.36 7.72 -20.58
N GLY A 823 45.46 7.96 -19.86
CA GLY A 823 46.20 9.23 -19.86
C GLY A 823 45.62 10.32 -18.93
N ILE A 824 44.46 10.08 -18.30
CA ILE A 824 43.81 11.02 -17.39
C ILE A 824 44.36 10.82 -15.96
N PRO A 825 44.84 11.86 -15.27
CA PRO A 825 45.35 11.76 -13.91
C PRO A 825 44.22 11.52 -12.91
N ILE A 826 44.48 10.65 -11.93
CA ILE A 826 43.54 10.34 -10.85
C ILE A 826 44.12 10.88 -9.53
N VAL A 827 43.35 11.74 -8.85
CA VAL A 827 43.68 12.25 -7.52
C VAL A 827 43.05 11.33 -6.47
N GLN A 828 43.84 10.97 -5.46
CA GLN A 828 43.42 10.14 -4.33
C GLN A 828 43.37 10.98 -3.05
N VAL A 829 42.30 10.79 -2.27
CA VAL A 829 42.07 11.42 -0.97
C VAL A 829 41.96 10.31 0.07
N THR A 830 42.94 10.20 0.96
CA THR A 830 42.99 9.16 2.00
C THR A 830 42.89 9.74 3.39
N GLN A 831 42.32 8.99 4.32
CA GLN A 831 42.48 9.23 5.75
C GLN A 831 43.97 9.21 6.11
N GLY A 832 44.46 10.33 6.67
CA GLY A 832 45.87 10.53 7.00
C GLY A 832 46.29 9.82 8.28
N ARG A 833 47.59 9.53 8.41
CA ARG A 833 48.17 8.67 9.46
C ARG A 833 47.79 9.05 10.89
N ALA A 834 47.54 10.33 11.19
CA ALA A 834 47.12 10.76 12.53
C ALA A 834 45.69 10.30 12.90
N ALA A 835 44.85 10.03 11.90
CA ALA A 835 43.49 9.51 12.08
C ALA A 835 43.40 7.97 11.90
N SER A 836 44.45 7.31 11.41
CA SER A 836 44.48 5.86 11.12
C SER A 836 44.80 4.98 12.33
N ALA A 837 44.60 5.46 13.56
CA ALA A 837 45.03 4.82 14.80
C ALA A 837 44.14 3.65 15.30
N GLY A 838 43.39 3.00 14.41
CA GLY A 838 42.47 1.90 14.73
C GLY A 838 42.40 0.84 13.62
N PRO A 839 41.71 -0.29 13.83
CA PRO A 839 41.68 -1.43 12.90
C PRO A 839 40.81 -1.22 11.64
N ALA A 840 40.48 0.04 11.33
CA ALA A 840 39.71 0.42 10.14
C ALA A 840 40.61 0.45 8.90
N SER A 841 40.05 0.15 7.72
CA SER A 841 40.76 0.45 6.47
C SER A 841 40.59 1.95 6.17
N PRO A 842 41.63 2.66 5.68
CA PRO A 842 41.55 4.09 5.45
C PRO A 842 40.49 4.39 4.37
N PHE A 843 39.50 5.21 4.73
CA PHE A 843 38.54 5.71 3.75
C PHE A 843 39.30 6.40 2.62
N THR A 844 38.97 6.03 1.38
CA THR A 844 39.62 6.53 0.18
C THR A 844 38.58 7.04 -0.80
N LEU A 845 38.57 8.35 -1.04
CA LEU A 845 37.87 8.95 -2.17
C LEU A 845 38.85 9.10 -3.33
N ARG A 846 38.39 8.97 -4.56
CA ARG A 846 39.15 9.31 -5.77
C ARG A 846 38.35 10.26 -6.63
N TYR A 847 39.04 11.14 -7.35
CA TYR A 847 38.44 11.91 -8.43
C TYR A 847 39.33 12.02 -9.67
N ALA A 848 38.70 12.25 -10.81
CA ALA A 848 39.32 12.57 -12.09
C ALA A 848 38.46 13.60 -12.84
N ILE A 849 39.03 14.26 -13.84
CA ILE A 849 38.29 15.16 -14.74
C ILE A 849 38.48 14.62 -16.16
N ALA A 850 37.38 14.25 -16.82
CA ALA A 850 37.38 13.61 -18.14
C ALA A 850 36.34 14.28 -19.05
N ASN A 851 36.75 14.76 -20.24
CA ASN A 851 35.87 15.39 -21.24
C ASN A 851 34.90 16.49 -20.73
N GLY A 852 35.27 17.23 -19.67
CA GLY A 852 34.40 18.23 -19.04
C GLY A 852 33.43 17.67 -18.00
N VAL A 853 33.67 16.46 -17.48
CA VAL A 853 32.95 15.86 -16.36
C VAL A 853 33.91 15.69 -15.18
N LEU A 854 33.53 16.17 -14.00
CA LEU A 854 34.17 15.82 -12.74
C LEU A 854 33.59 14.48 -12.30
N ILE A 855 34.44 13.47 -12.16
CA ILE A 855 34.05 12.11 -11.77
C ILE A 855 34.65 11.84 -10.40
N LEU A 856 33.82 11.39 -9.45
CA LEU A 856 34.22 10.94 -8.13
C LEU A 856 33.84 9.46 -7.94
N GLY A 857 34.66 8.69 -7.24
CA GLY A 857 34.39 7.29 -6.95
C GLY A 857 35.07 6.81 -5.67
N LEU A 858 34.41 5.91 -4.94
CA LEU A 858 35.00 5.31 -3.72
C LEU A 858 36.02 4.22 -4.09
N SER A 859 35.70 3.37 -5.07
CA SER A 859 36.61 2.37 -5.62
C SER A 859 37.22 2.81 -6.95
N ARG A 860 38.49 2.45 -7.19
CA ARG A 860 39.21 2.71 -8.47
C ARG A 860 38.47 2.11 -9.67
N ALA A 861 37.87 0.92 -9.51
CA ALA A 861 37.10 0.26 -10.56
C ALA A 861 35.84 1.04 -10.99
N ALA A 862 35.13 1.68 -10.04
CA ALA A 862 34.01 2.54 -10.39
C ALA A 862 34.47 3.82 -11.10
N LEU A 863 35.53 4.47 -10.59
CA LEU A 863 36.09 5.67 -11.23
C LEU A 863 36.54 5.38 -12.67
N VAL A 864 37.34 4.33 -12.88
CA VAL A 864 37.83 3.89 -14.20
C VAL A 864 36.67 3.63 -15.17
N SER A 865 35.69 2.82 -14.74
CA SER A 865 34.50 2.50 -15.56
C SER A 865 33.65 3.72 -15.92
N ARG A 866 33.77 4.84 -15.18
CA ARG A 866 33.12 6.12 -15.50
C ARG A 866 34.00 7.04 -16.34
N ILE A 867 35.33 7.01 -16.17
CA ILE A 867 36.28 7.66 -17.08
C ILE A 867 36.12 7.11 -18.51
N ASP A 868 36.07 5.79 -18.68
CA ASP A 868 35.89 5.16 -19.99
C ASP A 868 34.57 5.57 -20.67
N ALA A 869 33.50 5.67 -19.87
CA ALA A 869 32.21 6.15 -20.35
C ALA A 869 32.21 7.64 -20.72
N ALA A 870 32.91 8.50 -19.95
CA ALA A 870 33.06 9.91 -20.27
C ALA A 870 33.93 10.15 -21.51
N ILE A 871 34.96 9.31 -21.74
CA ILE A 871 35.73 9.26 -22.98
C ILE A 871 34.81 8.88 -24.15
N SER A 872 34.00 7.84 -23.97
CA SER A 872 33.06 7.30 -24.98
C SER A 872 31.76 8.10 -25.14
N GLN A 873 31.68 9.31 -24.55
CA GLN A 873 30.49 10.19 -24.57
C GLN A 873 29.20 9.58 -23.98
N ALA A 874 29.29 8.48 -23.22
CA ALA A 874 28.18 7.83 -22.51
C ALA A 874 27.83 8.57 -21.20
N ARG A 875 27.33 9.80 -21.37
CA ARG A 875 26.98 10.79 -20.34
C ARG A 875 25.63 11.48 -20.68
N PRO A 876 24.99 12.17 -19.73
CA PRO A 876 23.92 13.11 -20.07
C PRO A 876 24.43 14.25 -20.94
N GLU A 877 23.59 14.70 -21.88
CA GLU A 877 23.86 15.87 -22.72
C GLU A 877 22.75 16.92 -22.54
N THR A 878 23.10 18.20 -22.67
CA THR A 878 22.17 19.32 -22.50
C THR A 878 21.20 19.32 -23.69
N ALA A 879 19.92 19.03 -23.41
CA ALA A 879 18.95 18.73 -24.45
C ALA A 879 18.50 19.96 -25.25
N ALA A 880 18.14 19.73 -26.52
CA ALA A 880 17.21 20.62 -27.21
C ALA A 880 15.80 20.45 -26.60
N ALA A 881 14.96 21.49 -26.66
CA ALA A 881 13.69 21.60 -25.92
C ALA A 881 12.59 20.56 -26.23
N ALA A 882 12.88 19.52 -27.03
CA ALA A 882 12.00 18.37 -27.27
C ALA A 882 12.31 17.15 -26.37
N ASP A 883 13.46 17.11 -25.71
CA ASP A 883 13.84 16.05 -24.77
C ASP A 883 13.89 16.65 -23.35
N THR A 884 12.84 16.40 -22.57
CA THR A 884 12.47 17.29 -21.45
C THR A 884 12.89 16.79 -20.07
N THR A 885 13.60 15.66 -19.96
CA THR A 885 13.95 15.04 -18.66
C THR A 885 14.73 15.99 -17.75
N GLN A 886 14.26 16.15 -16.50
CA GLN A 886 14.90 16.94 -15.44
C GLN A 886 15.37 16.08 -14.27
N VAL A 887 14.69 14.97 -14.00
CA VAL A 887 15.10 13.95 -13.04
C VAL A 887 14.96 12.58 -13.70
N SER A 888 15.91 11.66 -13.51
CA SER A 888 15.72 10.26 -13.86
C SER A 888 16.12 9.33 -12.72
N LEU A 889 15.44 8.18 -12.63
CA LEU A 889 15.84 7.04 -11.83
C LEU A 889 15.88 5.82 -12.73
N SER A 890 17.01 5.11 -12.75
CA SER A 890 17.24 4.00 -13.68
C SER A 890 17.95 2.83 -13.02
N TYR A 891 17.63 1.63 -13.47
CA TYR A 891 18.21 0.36 -13.06
C TYR A 891 18.44 -0.51 -14.30
N ALA A 892 19.60 -1.17 -14.36
CA ALA A 892 19.89 -2.21 -15.34
C ALA A 892 20.75 -3.31 -14.70
N ARG A 893 20.57 -4.57 -15.12
CA ARG A 893 21.40 -5.71 -14.71
C ARG A 893 22.06 -6.39 -15.91
N ARG A 894 23.33 -6.79 -15.74
CA ARG A 894 24.10 -7.52 -16.77
C ARG A 894 23.83 -9.03 -16.83
N THR A 895 23.36 -9.60 -15.73
CA THR A 895 23.09 -11.04 -15.56
C THR A 895 21.83 -11.24 -14.72
N ALA A 896 21.30 -12.47 -14.60
CA ALA A 896 20.17 -12.75 -13.70
C ALA A 896 20.61 -12.76 -12.22
N ASP A 897 21.76 -13.38 -11.93
CA ASP A 897 22.36 -13.48 -10.59
C ASP A 897 23.10 -12.22 -10.11
N ALA A 898 22.76 -11.05 -10.65
CA ALA A 898 23.49 -9.82 -10.37
C ALA A 898 23.32 -9.39 -8.89
N PRO A 899 24.39 -8.99 -8.18
CA PRO A 899 24.33 -8.69 -6.75
C PRO A 899 23.24 -7.69 -6.32
N LEU A 900 22.93 -6.65 -7.11
CA LEU A 900 21.82 -5.73 -6.79
C LEU A 900 20.46 -6.41 -6.88
N ALA A 901 20.22 -7.28 -7.87
CA ALA A 901 18.97 -8.02 -7.98
C ALA A 901 18.71 -8.90 -6.75
N ARG A 902 19.77 -9.54 -6.23
CA ARG A 902 19.72 -10.34 -4.99
C ARG A 902 19.46 -9.50 -3.74
N ILE A 903 20.02 -8.28 -3.67
CA ILE A 903 19.78 -7.35 -2.55
C ILE A 903 18.35 -6.79 -2.62
N PHE A 904 17.85 -6.41 -3.80
CA PHE A 904 16.47 -5.98 -3.97
C PHE A 904 15.47 -7.10 -3.62
N ALA A 905 15.78 -8.35 -3.94
CA ALA A 905 14.95 -9.50 -3.55
C ALA A 905 14.87 -9.64 -2.02
N GLY A 906 16.01 -9.65 -1.32
CA GLY A 906 16.04 -9.70 0.14
C GLY A 906 15.38 -8.49 0.83
N LEU A 907 15.41 -7.31 0.21
CA LEU A 907 14.70 -6.12 0.71
C LEU A 907 13.18 -6.23 0.48
N LEU A 908 12.73 -6.76 -0.67
CA LEU A 908 11.31 -7.07 -0.89
C LEU A 908 10.84 -8.19 0.03
N GLU A 909 11.69 -9.15 0.39
CA GLU A 909 11.38 -10.20 1.37
C GLU A 909 11.14 -9.63 2.78
N GLU A 910 11.99 -8.70 3.26
CA GLU A 910 11.79 -8.04 4.55
C GLU A 910 10.55 -7.12 4.53
N LEU A 911 10.28 -6.41 3.43
CA LEU A 911 9.04 -5.64 3.24
C LEU A 911 7.78 -6.53 3.15
N SER A 912 7.92 -7.77 2.66
CA SER A 912 6.82 -8.74 2.51
C SER A 912 6.40 -9.42 3.81
N ALA A 913 7.25 -9.43 4.85
CA ALA A 913 7.00 -10.17 6.08
C ALA A 913 5.66 -9.80 6.79
N PRO A 914 5.25 -8.51 6.88
CA PRO A 914 3.95 -8.14 7.45
C PRO A 914 2.76 -8.62 6.60
N ALA A 915 2.87 -8.56 5.26
CA ALA A 915 1.84 -9.05 4.35
C ALA A 915 1.66 -10.57 4.46
N HIS A 916 2.77 -11.32 4.45
CA HIS A 916 2.75 -12.76 4.65
C HIS A 916 2.17 -13.15 6.03
N PHE A 917 2.53 -12.42 7.10
CA PHE A 917 1.94 -12.64 8.41
C PHE A 917 0.41 -12.46 8.39
N LEU A 918 -0.08 -11.35 7.83
CA LEU A 918 -1.52 -11.08 7.76
C LEU A 918 -2.26 -12.11 6.91
N ALA A 919 -1.71 -12.50 5.76
CA ALA A 919 -2.28 -13.54 4.91
C ALA A 919 -2.39 -14.88 5.66
N ARG A 920 -1.35 -15.28 6.40
CA ARG A 920 -1.33 -16.50 7.22
C ARG A 920 -2.33 -16.43 8.38
N SER A 921 -2.38 -15.31 9.09
CA SER A 921 -3.29 -15.07 10.22
C SER A 921 -4.75 -15.13 9.77
N THR A 922 -5.10 -14.41 8.70
CA THR A 922 -6.45 -14.41 8.17
C THR A 922 -6.82 -15.75 7.49
N TYR A 923 -5.87 -16.52 6.94
CA TYR A 923 -6.10 -17.92 6.54
C TYR A 923 -6.43 -18.82 7.74
N GLU A 924 -5.70 -18.67 8.86
CA GLU A 924 -5.95 -19.43 10.10
C GLU A 924 -7.35 -19.13 10.65
N ASP A 925 -7.76 -17.87 10.66
CA ASP A 925 -9.08 -17.43 11.12
C ASP A 925 -10.22 -17.94 10.22
N LEU A 926 -10.05 -17.96 8.90
CA LEU A 926 -11.01 -18.63 8.02
C LEU A 926 -11.07 -20.13 8.30
N SER A 927 -9.91 -20.79 8.42
CA SER A 927 -9.81 -22.24 8.60
C SER A 927 -10.29 -22.74 9.97
N ARG A 928 -10.38 -21.85 10.96
CA ARG A 928 -10.98 -22.12 12.29
C ARG A 928 -12.41 -21.58 12.44
N GLY A 929 -12.79 -20.57 11.66
CA GLY A 929 -14.14 -20.02 11.61
C GLY A 929 -15.12 -20.88 10.81
N PHE A 930 -14.66 -21.50 9.72
CA PHE A 930 -15.40 -22.53 9.01
C PHE A 930 -15.28 -23.90 9.72
N ALA A 931 -16.24 -24.79 9.49
CA ALA A 931 -16.19 -26.17 10.00
C ALA A 931 -15.15 -27.05 9.28
N GLU A 932 -14.74 -26.64 8.08
CA GLU A 932 -13.72 -27.27 7.24
C GLU A 932 -12.84 -26.17 6.63
N ALA A 933 -11.53 -26.38 6.57
CA ALA A 933 -10.59 -25.41 6.01
C ALA A 933 -10.87 -25.20 4.50
N PRO A 934 -11.02 -23.95 4.02
CA PRO A 934 -11.38 -23.68 2.62
C PRO A 934 -10.17 -23.80 1.69
N ASP A 935 -10.25 -24.69 0.70
CA ASP A 935 -9.24 -24.83 -0.36
C ASP A 935 -9.33 -23.66 -1.37
N PHE A 936 -8.35 -22.77 -1.35
CA PHE A 936 -8.27 -21.57 -2.21
C PHE A 936 -7.74 -21.83 -3.63
N GLU A 937 -7.31 -23.05 -3.95
CA GLU A 937 -7.12 -23.48 -5.34
C GLU A 937 -8.47 -23.76 -6.00
N THR A 938 -9.51 -24.06 -5.20
CA THR A 938 -10.88 -24.22 -5.72
C THR A 938 -11.64 -22.90 -5.82
N ALA A 939 -12.43 -22.77 -6.90
CA ALA A 939 -13.42 -21.70 -7.06
C ALA A 939 -14.54 -21.72 -5.99
N ALA A 940 -14.60 -22.73 -5.13
CA ALA A 940 -15.50 -22.75 -3.97
C ALA A 940 -14.87 -22.04 -2.76
N GLY A 941 -13.62 -22.38 -2.40
CA GLY A 941 -12.90 -21.74 -1.30
C GLY A 941 -12.60 -20.27 -1.57
N ARG A 942 -12.17 -19.89 -2.79
CA ARG A 942 -11.97 -18.49 -3.16
C ARG A 942 -13.22 -17.64 -2.96
N ARG A 943 -14.39 -18.13 -3.41
CA ARG A 943 -15.67 -17.42 -3.24
C ARG A 943 -16.10 -17.30 -1.78
N ARG A 944 -15.81 -18.29 -0.92
CA ARG A 944 -16.01 -18.16 0.53
C ARG A 944 -15.12 -17.06 1.13
N ALA A 945 -13.83 -17.01 0.79
CA ALA A 945 -12.93 -15.96 1.28
C ALA A 945 -13.38 -14.56 0.81
N LEU A 946 -13.68 -14.42 -0.49
CA LEU A 946 -14.22 -13.18 -1.09
C LEU A 946 -15.53 -12.73 -0.42
N ALA A 947 -16.44 -13.64 -0.09
CA ALA A 947 -17.71 -13.30 0.56
C ALA A 947 -17.56 -12.77 2.00
N PHE A 948 -16.59 -13.29 2.78
CA PHE A 948 -16.41 -12.94 4.19
C PHE A 948 -15.34 -11.87 4.45
N LEU A 949 -14.36 -11.70 3.54
CA LEU A 949 -13.24 -10.77 3.68
C LEU A 949 -13.18 -9.68 2.60
N GLY A 950 -13.74 -9.94 1.42
CA GLY A 950 -13.52 -9.13 0.22
C GLY A 950 -12.17 -9.37 -0.49
N PHE A 951 -11.40 -10.38 -0.07
CA PHE A 951 -10.15 -10.83 -0.69
C PHE A 951 -9.90 -12.32 -0.41
N VAL A 952 -9.01 -12.96 -1.19
CA VAL A 952 -8.49 -14.31 -0.93
C VAL A 952 -7.12 -14.17 -0.26
N PRO A 953 -6.90 -14.69 0.96
CA PRO A 953 -5.60 -14.66 1.61
C PRO A 953 -4.52 -15.34 0.74
N GLN A 954 -3.49 -14.58 0.38
CA GLN A 954 -2.39 -15.03 -0.48
C GLN A 954 -1.08 -14.43 0.03
N SER A 955 -0.03 -15.23 0.04
CA SER A 955 1.32 -14.82 0.41
C SER A 955 1.97 -13.99 -0.70
N PRO A 956 2.66 -12.87 -0.39
CA PRO A 956 3.44 -12.11 -1.38
C PRO A 956 4.62 -12.91 -1.95
N PHE A 957 5.01 -14.02 -1.31
CA PHE A 957 6.05 -14.92 -1.79
C PHE A 957 5.59 -15.84 -2.93
N GLY A 958 4.30 -15.80 -3.30
CA GLY A 958 3.62 -16.90 -3.97
C GLY A 958 3.40 -18.07 -3.02
N GLY A 959 2.95 -19.21 -3.55
CA GLY A 959 2.69 -20.43 -2.78
C GLY A 959 1.28 -20.52 -2.17
N SER A 960 0.99 -21.68 -1.57
CA SER A 960 -0.33 -22.03 -1.05
C SER A 960 -0.29 -22.25 0.48
N PHE A 961 -1.36 -21.81 1.15
CA PHE A 961 -1.60 -22.13 2.56
C PHE A 961 -2.38 -23.44 2.70
N SER A 962 -2.10 -24.17 3.78
CA SER A 962 -2.75 -25.44 4.13
C SER A 962 -2.87 -25.58 5.65
N VAL A 963 -3.66 -26.54 6.13
CA VAL A 963 -3.67 -26.97 7.54
C VAL A 963 -3.10 -28.38 7.62
N ASP A 964 -2.10 -28.60 8.48
CA ASP A 964 -1.53 -29.93 8.68
C ASP A 964 -2.35 -30.81 9.63
N GLY A 965 -1.95 -32.08 9.78
CA GLY A 965 -2.58 -33.03 10.69
C GLY A 965 -2.50 -32.67 12.19
N GLN A 966 -1.83 -31.57 12.56
CA GLN A 966 -1.76 -31.03 13.91
C GLN A 966 -2.63 -29.77 14.09
N GLY A 967 -3.27 -29.26 13.03
CA GLY A 967 -4.06 -28.04 13.06
C GLY A 967 -3.24 -26.74 12.93
N ARG A 968 -1.99 -26.85 12.44
CA ARG A 968 -1.09 -25.71 12.20
C ARG A 968 -1.26 -25.21 10.78
N THR A 969 -1.28 -23.89 10.59
CA THR A 969 -1.21 -23.28 9.26
C THR A 969 0.19 -23.46 8.68
N VAL A 970 0.31 -24.16 7.56
CA VAL A 970 1.56 -24.39 6.84
C VAL A 970 1.51 -23.67 5.50
N HIS A 971 2.55 -22.89 5.21
CA HIS A 971 2.85 -22.37 3.89
C HIS A 971 3.83 -23.32 3.19
N ASP A 972 3.57 -23.71 1.94
CA ASP A 972 4.41 -24.66 1.21
C ASP A 972 5.86 -24.19 1.05
N VAL A 973 6.07 -22.94 0.62
CA VAL A 973 7.38 -22.30 0.39
C VAL A 973 8.09 -21.91 1.68
N VAL A 974 7.36 -21.46 2.72
CA VAL A 974 7.92 -20.76 3.90
C VAL A 974 7.78 -21.57 5.20
N GLY A 975 7.06 -22.70 5.18
CA GLY A 975 6.89 -23.58 6.34
C GLY A 975 5.86 -23.05 7.34
N THR A 976 6.20 -23.12 8.63
CA THR A 976 5.35 -22.62 9.73
C THR A 976 6.09 -21.56 10.55
N GLU A 977 5.40 -20.94 11.51
CA GLU A 977 5.98 -19.99 12.47
C GLU A 977 7.00 -20.65 13.44
N VAL A 978 6.96 -21.98 13.60
CA VAL A 978 7.87 -22.74 14.46
C VAL A 978 8.95 -23.46 13.64
N GLU A 979 8.58 -23.95 12.45
CA GLU A 979 9.44 -24.61 11.47
C GLU A 979 9.50 -23.77 10.19
N VAL A 980 10.18 -22.63 10.25
CA VAL A 980 10.31 -21.73 9.10
C VAL A 980 11.24 -22.36 8.06
N ARG A 981 10.72 -22.63 6.85
CA ARG A 981 11.50 -23.14 5.71
C ARG A 981 12.13 -21.96 5.00
N VAL A 982 13.36 -21.64 5.38
CA VAL A 982 14.15 -20.57 4.75
C VAL A 982 15.29 -21.20 3.94
N ASP A 983 15.09 -21.35 2.63
CA ASP A 983 16.22 -21.43 1.69
C ASP A 983 17.06 -20.13 1.83
N GLN A 984 18.37 -20.19 1.57
CA GLN A 984 19.26 -19.02 1.72
C GLN A 984 18.72 -17.77 1.00
N SER A 985 18.40 -16.70 1.74
CA SER A 985 17.84 -15.46 1.17
C SER A 985 18.81 -14.83 0.14
N PRO A 986 18.34 -14.45 -1.06
CA PRO A 986 16.92 -14.41 -1.46
C PRO A 986 16.32 -15.78 -1.82
N ILE A 987 15.06 -15.99 -1.46
CA ILE A 987 14.31 -17.23 -1.66
C ILE A 987 13.99 -17.39 -3.15
N THR A 988 14.84 -18.12 -3.87
CA THR A 988 14.82 -18.21 -5.35
C THR A 988 13.62 -18.93 -5.96
N ARG A 989 12.68 -19.42 -5.14
CA ARG A 989 11.44 -20.09 -5.59
C ARG A 989 10.20 -19.20 -5.54
N THR A 990 10.36 -17.92 -5.16
CA THR A 990 9.25 -16.98 -4.98
C THR A 990 8.86 -16.25 -6.26
N GLU A 991 7.61 -15.80 -6.33
CA GLU A 991 7.12 -14.92 -7.40
C GLU A 991 7.91 -13.58 -7.44
N LEU A 992 8.35 -13.08 -6.28
CA LEU A 992 9.20 -11.89 -6.16
C LEU A 992 10.60 -12.10 -6.77
N TRP A 993 11.21 -13.27 -6.57
CA TRP A 993 12.45 -13.60 -7.26
C TRP A 993 12.23 -13.74 -8.78
N ALA A 994 11.14 -14.35 -9.22
CA ALA A 994 10.79 -14.42 -10.65
C ALA A 994 10.60 -13.02 -11.27
N PHE A 995 9.94 -12.09 -10.57
CA PHE A 995 9.79 -10.70 -10.98
C PHE A 995 11.14 -9.98 -11.17
N LEU A 996 12.04 -10.04 -10.18
CA LEU A 996 13.32 -9.33 -10.21
C LEU A 996 14.36 -9.98 -11.14
N SER A 997 14.42 -11.32 -11.18
CA SER A 997 15.31 -12.04 -12.09
C SER A 997 14.87 -11.91 -13.56
N ALA A 998 13.58 -11.65 -13.81
CA ALA A 998 13.09 -11.21 -15.12
C ALA A 998 13.49 -9.76 -15.42
N LEU A 999 13.23 -8.79 -14.55
CA LEU A 999 13.46 -7.34 -14.81
C LEU A 999 14.90 -7.03 -15.26
N SER A 1000 15.14 -6.81 -16.55
CA SER A 1000 16.47 -6.49 -17.11
C SER A 1000 16.80 -5.00 -17.05
N THR A 1001 15.82 -4.14 -17.37
CA THR A 1001 15.95 -2.68 -17.22
C THR A 1001 14.66 -2.05 -16.70
N ALA A 1002 14.80 -1.00 -15.90
CA ALA A 1002 13.74 -0.05 -15.56
C ALA A 1002 14.31 1.36 -15.65
N HIS A 1003 13.60 2.27 -16.32
CA HIS A 1003 14.02 3.65 -16.50
C HIS A 1003 12.80 4.56 -16.37
N ALA A 1004 12.85 5.46 -15.39
CA ALA A 1004 11.84 6.47 -15.12
C ALA A 1004 12.45 7.86 -15.35
N THR A 1005 11.75 8.71 -16.09
CA THR A 1005 12.09 10.13 -16.28
C THR A 1005 10.97 11.03 -15.80
N LEU A 1006 11.32 12.24 -15.39
CA LEU A 1006 10.40 13.25 -14.89
C LEU A 1006 10.80 14.62 -15.42
N ALA A 1007 9.82 15.36 -15.93
CA ALA A 1007 9.94 16.66 -16.55
C ALA A 1007 8.78 17.57 -16.15
N PHE A 1008 9.01 18.89 -16.13
CA PHE A 1008 7.97 19.89 -15.98
C PHE A 1008 7.83 20.71 -17.26
N GLU A 1009 6.64 20.71 -17.85
CA GLU A 1009 6.39 21.34 -19.16
C GLU A 1009 5.39 22.48 -19.03
N GLY A 1010 5.64 23.61 -19.69
CA GLY A 1010 4.76 24.79 -19.64
C GLY A 1010 5.10 25.82 -18.55
N GLU A 1011 4.35 26.92 -18.57
CA GLU A 1011 4.61 28.12 -17.75
C GLU A 1011 3.40 28.55 -16.92
N GLY A 1012 3.67 29.26 -15.82
CA GLY A 1012 2.65 29.79 -14.91
C GLY A 1012 1.68 28.71 -14.44
N ASN A 1013 0.39 29.05 -14.45
CA ASN A 1013 -0.69 28.17 -14.04
C ASN A 1013 -1.02 27.04 -15.05
N HIS A 1014 -0.27 26.94 -16.15
CA HIS A 1014 -0.42 25.89 -17.17
C HIS A 1014 0.79 24.94 -17.23
N ARG A 1015 1.75 25.09 -16.31
CA ARG A 1015 2.83 24.11 -16.13
C ARG A 1015 2.24 22.79 -15.65
N GLY A 1016 2.63 21.69 -16.26
CA GLY A 1016 2.25 20.32 -15.88
C GLY A 1016 3.44 19.39 -15.62
N LEU A 1017 3.13 18.16 -15.25
CA LEU A 1017 4.04 17.03 -15.12
C LEU A 1017 4.08 16.22 -16.41
N HIS A 1018 5.26 15.79 -16.83
CA HIS A 1018 5.47 14.77 -17.85
C HIS A 1018 6.41 13.71 -17.27
N THR A 1019 5.99 12.45 -17.28
CA THR A 1019 6.81 11.30 -16.84
C THR A 1019 6.80 10.23 -17.92
N THR A 1020 7.95 9.57 -18.10
CA THR A 1020 8.00 8.32 -18.88
C THR A 1020 8.54 7.20 -18.00
N PHE A 1021 7.91 6.03 -18.08
CA PHE A 1021 8.37 4.82 -17.40
C PHE A 1021 8.50 3.69 -18.42
N THR A 1022 9.72 3.20 -18.62
CA THR A 1022 10.02 2.13 -19.56
C THR A 1022 10.70 0.98 -18.84
N PHE A 1023 10.29 -0.26 -19.10
CA PHE A 1023 10.89 -1.45 -18.53
C PHE A 1023 10.98 -2.60 -19.53
N THR A 1024 11.95 -3.48 -19.31
CA THR A 1024 12.15 -4.72 -20.07
C THR A 1024 12.35 -5.91 -19.13
N ARG A 1025 11.94 -7.10 -19.59
CA ARG A 1025 12.27 -8.40 -19.01
C ARG A 1025 13.27 -9.09 -19.93
#